data_AF-A0A135LK26-F1
#
_entry.id   AF-A0A135LK26-F1
#
_cell.length_a   1.000
_cell.length_b   1.000
_cell.length_c   1.000
_cell.angle_alpha   90.00
_cell.angle_beta   90.00
_cell.angle_gamma   90.00
#
_symmetry.space_group_name_H-M   'P 1'
#
loop_
_entity.id
_entity.type
_entity.pdbx_description
1 polymer ?
#
loop_
_entity_poly.entity_id
_entity_poly.type
_entity_poly.pdbx_seq_one_letter_code
_entity_poly.pdbx_strand_id
1 'polypeptide(L)'
;MSRNLIRIYHDSMENALSCWLTEHNCPYSDTINQLLPRQERQEWGPSWSNRMCIRVCRLDRVSSSIRGRALSAEEDTKAARALHLAIMAFASQWTQHARKGTGASVPLTTDHDERLIREKVWNEARHALEHSSSIPSFRVAFANIIFSLTQSLLDKGKDASLGELLENDRAPIFLETANRQIFTFRHKFRRLQREAAPKVRELGSIEPTTTNGLGMQQPPEPRQLDPLLTSQEHCTTIDLMFWLGVMFDTLSAAMYQRPLVVSDEDSQVSSASLPLSNSRDQIDLDHWSTPTPQTRGKLDVWGDLFLRSSMERQGSGQVQARWPCSYEEAASILSEATPVKVLLYRRVTQLQTLVYRDASPDHIENVIKKALLVCQHWDSTYQSFMVDCVTNHEMLPSRIQSWYVILDGHWHLAAMLFADILESIDKSRLGSDAAREVRQATHLVATLRTNNALAVAGLARASIQGHDSFMDRHFHDSLSEVAFLVEPWTAVLIHSFAKAGYILLESLDITTDHVYIEGLRQNCDFLIRALQYLGRKSDMAFVVARNLSKSLESKLTGLSFSSHGAQVSSPETLHISLFPTRGLYIFTKHEFTIEFARVPETAANIKTRFLVVSDTHGADSPPSFVSGQYADVAIHCGDLTTESKIDEYKASISFLQAVNAPLKLVIAGNHDFTMDIPTFQRKVAEAQPLDPQMVRKVYGDYEEALGLFNKKETGITFLDEGIHSFRLQNGAILSVYASPYTPSLGDWGFQHHPDRGHDFRIDNVDVVITHGPPKGIMDYTLSGERAGCPHLFKAIARAQPRPLMHCFGHIHEGWGAKLV
;
A
#
# COMPACT_ATOMS: atom_id res chain seq x y z
N MET A 1 -1.39 32.49 7.02
CA MET A 1 -1.60 31.43 8.03
C MET A 1 -2.36 32.03 9.21
N SER A 2 -3.52 31.48 9.58
CA SER A 2 -4.03 31.76 10.92
C SER A 2 -3.10 31.08 11.92
N ARG A 3 -2.73 31.77 12.99
CA ARG A 3 -1.84 31.22 14.04
C ARG A 3 -2.37 29.90 14.62
N ASN A 4 -3.70 29.70 14.56
CA ASN A 4 -4.39 28.51 15.05
C ASN A 4 -4.15 27.26 14.19
N LEU A 5 -4.22 27.34 12.86
CA LEU A 5 -4.04 26.16 12.00
C LEU A 5 -2.60 25.64 12.00
N ILE A 6 -1.60 26.53 12.09
CA ILE A 6 -0.21 26.10 12.30
C ILE A 6 -0.07 25.38 13.64
N ARG A 7 -0.71 25.90 14.69
CA ARG A 7 -0.69 25.28 16.01
C ARG A 7 -1.32 23.89 15.98
N ILE A 8 -2.43 23.68 15.28
CA ILE A 8 -3.03 22.35 15.08
C ILE A 8 -2.07 21.41 14.32
N TYR A 9 -1.44 21.89 13.24
CA TYR A 9 -0.44 21.11 12.51
C TYR A 9 0.72 20.70 13.42
N HIS A 10 1.22 21.62 14.24
CA HIS A 10 2.29 21.34 15.19
C HIS A 10 1.88 20.30 16.22
N ASP A 11 0.74 20.53 16.88
CA ASP A 11 0.24 19.71 17.99
C ASP A 11 -0.17 18.30 17.56
N SER A 12 -0.40 18.08 16.27
CA SER A 12 -0.64 16.75 15.68
C SER A 12 0.61 16.19 14.98
N MET A 13 1.01 16.76 13.85
CA MET A 13 2.05 16.21 12.98
C MET A 13 3.44 16.31 13.60
N GLU A 14 3.90 17.52 13.94
CA GLU A 14 5.27 17.70 14.46
C GLU A 14 5.42 17.09 15.86
N ASN A 15 4.36 17.11 16.69
CA ASN A 15 4.31 16.40 17.96
C ASN A 15 4.55 14.90 17.77
N ALA A 16 3.86 14.25 16.83
CA ALA A 16 4.08 12.83 16.54
C ALA A 16 5.50 12.56 15.98
N LEU A 17 5.96 13.38 15.03
CA LEU A 17 7.29 13.25 14.44
C LEU A 17 8.42 13.41 15.45
N SER A 18 8.24 14.20 16.52
CA SER A 18 9.25 14.36 17.57
C SER A 18 9.58 13.07 18.34
N CYS A 19 8.67 12.08 18.31
CA CYS A 19 8.87 10.75 18.86
C CYS A 19 9.19 9.72 17.75
N TRP A 20 8.43 9.75 16.64
CA TRP A 20 8.52 8.70 15.63
C TRP A 20 9.65 8.86 14.62
N LEU A 21 10.14 10.09 14.45
CA LEU A 21 11.13 10.43 13.44
C LEU A 21 12.30 11.19 14.08
N THR A 22 13.20 10.42 14.69
CA THR A 22 14.41 10.92 15.35
C THR A 22 15.66 10.34 14.68
N GLU A 23 16.79 10.99 14.89
CA GLU A 23 18.09 10.49 14.44
C GLU A 23 18.42 9.15 15.09
N HIS A 24 18.03 8.99 16.36
CA HIS A 24 18.18 7.76 17.12
C HIS A 24 17.42 6.56 16.53
N ASN A 25 16.19 6.76 16.05
CA ASN A 25 15.35 5.67 15.53
C ASN A 25 15.34 5.55 13.99
N CYS A 26 16.14 6.38 13.30
CA CYS A 26 16.31 6.33 11.85
C CYS A 26 17.44 5.35 11.47
N PRO A 27 17.16 4.24 10.78
CA PRO A 27 18.17 3.24 10.43
C PRO A 27 19.24 3.76 9.46
N TYR A 28 18.98 4.88 8.77
CA TYR A 28 19.86 5.45 7.77
C TYR A 28 20.77 6.56 8.29
N SER A 29 20.61 6.97 9.55
CA SER A 29 21.45 8.00 10.15
C SER A 29 22.82 7.41 10.51
N ASP A 30 23.91 8.09 10.13
CA ASP A 30 25.30 7.67 10.45
C ASP A 30 25.59 7.63 11.96
N THR A 31 24.66 8.13 12.80
CA THR A 31 24.78 8.33 14.25
C THR A 31 24.39 7.12 15.09
N ILE A 32 24.02 5.97 14.49
CA ILE A 32 23.61 4.77 15.24
C ILE A 32 24.68 4.29 16.26
N ASN A 33 25.95 4.73 16.11
CA ASN A 33 27.05 4.33 17.00
C ASN A 33 27.70 5.45 17.83
N GLN A 34 27.14 6.65 17.94
CA GLN A 34 27.74 7.71 18.77
C GLN A 34 26.71 8.45 19.63
N LEU A 35 26.65 8.05 20.92
CA LEU A 35 26.21 8.83 22.09
C LEU A 35 24.96 9.70 21.91
N LEU A 36 23.84 9.33 22.57
CA LEU A 36 22.63 10.15 22.82
C LEU A 36 22.89 11.65 22.62
N PRO A 37 22.60 12.22 21.44
CA PRO A 37 22.98 13.58 21.16
C PRO A 37 22.09 14.51 22.00
N ARG A 38 22.71 15.42 22.75
CA ARG A 38 22.05 16.49 23.53
C ARG A 38 20.94 17.25 22.76
N GLN A 39 20.91 17.18 21.43
CA GLN A 39 19.90 17.79 20.56
C GLN A 39 18.52 17.13 20.65
N GLU A 40 18.39 15.81 20.83
CA GLU A 40 17.08 15.13 20.86
C GLU A 40 16.27 15.52 22.11
N ARG A 41 16.97 15.76 23.23
CA ARG A 41 16.37 16.26 24.48
C ARG A 41 15.72 17.64 24.30
N GLN A 42 16.14 18.44 23.31
CA GLN A 42 15.51 19.73 23.02
C GLN A 42 14.17 19.58 22.29
N GLU A 43 14.05 18.55 21.43
CA GLU A 43 12.84 18.27 20.64
C GLU A 43 11.75 17.59 21.48
N TRP A 44 12.14 16.76 22.46
CA TRP A 44 11.21 16.23 23.46
C TRP A 44 10.78 17.27 24.49
N GLY A 45 11.50 18.40 24.60
CA GLY A 45 11.15 19.50 25.47
C GLY A 45 9.90 20.28 25.02
N PRO A 46 9.45 21.28 25.79
CA PRO A 46 8.25 22.08 25.49
C PRO A 46 8.46 23.06 24.33
N SER A 47 9.54 22.93 23.55
CA SER A 47 9.87 23.84 22.47
C SER A 47 8.94 23.59 21.27
N TRP A 48 8.45 24.69 20.69
CA TRP A 48 7.53 24.68 19.55
C TRP A 48 8.32 24.76 18.24
N SER A 49 9.16 23.76 17.97
CA SER A 49 9.87 23.64 16.71
C SER A 49 8.98 22.90 15.71
N ASN A 50 8.53 23.57 14.64
CA ASN A 50 8.05 22.89 13.43
C ASN A 50 9.25 22.25 12.71
N ARG A 51 9.93 21.34 13.41
CA ARG A 51 11.28 20.88 13.17
C ARG A 51 11.41 20.32 11.77
N MET A 52 10.54 19.37 11.42
CA MET A 52 10.63 18.69 10.14
C MET A 52 10.30 19.67 9.01
N CYS A 53 9.21 20.42 9.13
CA CYS A 53 8.83 21.43 8.13
C CYS A 53 9.94 22.46 7.87
N ILE A 54 10.59 22.97 8.92
CA ILE A 54 11.71 23.93 8.81
C ILE A 54 12.92 23.27 8.13
N ARG A 55 13.29 22.06 8.55
CA ARG A 55 14.42 21.32 7.97
C ARG A 55 14.21 21.01 6.49
N VAL A 56 13.00 20.58 6.10
CA VAL A 56 12.63 20.35 4.69
C VAL A 56 12.77 21.65 3.88
N CYS A 57 12.28 22.78 4.41
CA CYS A 57 12.40 24.07 3.73
C CYS A 57 13.86 24.50 3.54
N ARG A 58 14.71 24.28 4.54
CA ARG A 58 16.15 24.57 4.46
C ARG A 58 16.87 23.64 3.48
N LEU A 59 16.61 22.34 3.57
CA LEU A 59 17.13 21.32 2.67
C LEU A 59 16.78 21.65 1.21
N ASP A 60 15.53 22.01 0.94
CA ASP A 60 15.09 22.26 -0.43
C ASP A 60 15.83 23.44 -1.07
N ARG A 61 16.22 24.46 -0.30
CA ARG A 61 16.98 25.62 -0.79
C ARG A 61 18.38 25.26 -1.26
N VAL A 62 19.04 24.31 -0.60
CA VAL A 62 20.42 23.90 -0.90
C VAL A 62 20.53 22.68 -1.83
N SER A 63 19.41 22.11 -2.26
CA SER A 63 19.38 20.85 -3.03
C SER A 63 19.53 21.03 -4.56
N SER A 64 20.16 22.11 -5.03
CA SER A 64 20.34 22.37 -6.47
C SER A 64 21.18 21.29 -7.15
N SER A 65 22.18 20.72 -6.45
CA SER A 65 23.02 19.63 -6.93
C SER A 65 22.28 18.30 -7.12
N ILE A 66 21.39 17.94 -6.21
CA ILE A 66 20.49 16.79 -6.35
C ILE A 66 19.55 16.99 -7.55
N ARG A 67 19.01 18.21 -7.71
CA ARG A 67 18.12 18.53 -8.82
C ARG A 67 18.84 18.65 -10.17
N GLY A 68 20.13 18.97 -10.15
CA GLY A 68 20.91 19.38 -11.32
C GLY A 68 20.73 20.86 -11.70
N ARG A 69 19.83 21.59 -11.03
CA ARG A 69 19.59 23.02 -11.22
C ARG A 69 18.92 23.66 -9.99
N ALA A 70 19.00 24.99 -9.91
CA ALA A 70 18.15 25.76 -8.99
C ALA A 70 16.68 25.74 -9.44
N LEU A 71 15.77 25.92 -8.47
CA LEU A 71 14.37 26.18 -8.77
C LEU A 71 14.25 27.62 -9.30
N SER A 72 13.39 27.82 -10.30
CA SER A 72 13.00 29.18 -10.72
C SER A 72 12.16 29.85 -9.62
N ALA A 73 12.05 31.18 -9.65
CA ALA A 73 11.24 31.93 -8.68
C ALA A 73 9.76 31.49 -8.69
N GLU A 74 9.24 31.12 -9.87
CA GLU A 74 7.87 30.60 -10.02
C GLU A 74 7.74 29.21 -9.40
N GLU A 75 8.67 28.29 -9.66
CA GLU A 75 8.68 26.96 -9.06
C GLU A 75 8.83 27.01 -7.53
N ASP A 76 9.70 27.90 -7.02
CA ASP A 76 9.88 28.10 -5.58
C ASP A 76 8.58 28.57 -4.92
N THR A 77 7.90 29.52 -5.56
CA THR A 77 6.59 30.03 -5.10
C THR A 77 5.52 28.94 -5.13
N LYS A 78 5.46 28.14 -6.20
CA LYS A 78 4.52 27.00 -6.32
C LYS A 78 4.79 25.94 -5.26
N ALA A 79 6.05 25.54 -5.05
CA ALA A 79 6.43 24.57 -4.03
C ALA A 79 6.10 25.06 -2.61
N ALA A 80 6.37 26.33 -2.29
CA ALA A 80 5.99 26.92 -1.02
C ALA A 80 4.47 26.96 -0.83
N ARG A 81 3.72 27.33 -1.88
CA ARG A 81 2.25 27.35 -1.86
C ARG A 81 1.65 25.96 -1.68
N ALA A 82 2.18 24.95 -2.36
CA ALA A 82 1.73 23.57 -2.24
C ALA A 82 1.89 23.04 -0.81
N LEU A 83 3.08 23.24 -0.21
CA LEU A 83 3.32 22.88 1.18
C LEU A 83 2.39 23.62 2.16
N HIS A 84 2.20 24.92 1.93
CA HIS A 84 1.29 25.72 2.74
C HIS A 84 -0.15 25.19 2.69
N LEU A 85 -0.68 24.96 1.50
CA LEU A 85 -2.04 24.47 1.32
C LEU A 85 -2.21 23.06 1.85
N ALA A 86 -1.22 22.18 1.70
CA ALA A 86 -1.25 20.84 2.31
C ALA A 86 -1.35 20.90 3.84
N ILE A 87 -0.54 21.74 4.50
CA ILE A 87 -0.61 21.97 5.95
C ILE A 87 -1.99 22.51 6.36
N MET A 88 -2.55 23.44 5.58
CA MET A 88 -3.87 24.02 5.87
C MET A 88 -5.00 23.02 5.69
N ALA A 89 -4.96 22.21 4.62
CA ALA A 89 -5.92 21.14 4.40
C ALA A 89 -5.85 20.10 5.54
N PHE A 90 -4.64 19.68 5.92
CA PHE A 90 -4.40 18.80 7.05
C PHE A 90 -5.01 19.35 8.34
N ALA A 91 -4.64 20.57 8.74
CA ALA A 91 -5.08 21.18 10.00
C ALA A 91 -6.59 21.48 10.02
N SER A 92 -7.21 21.72 8.84
CA SER A 92 -8.65 21.96 8.73
C SER A 92 -9.52 20.77 9.16
N GLN A 93 -8.94 19.57 9.32
CA GLN A 93 -9.67 18.42 9.83
C GLN A 93 -10.15 18.62 11.28
N TRP A 94 -9.48 19.46 12.09
CA TRP A 94 -9.79 19.71 13.50
C TRP A 94 -10.62 20.99 13.76
N THR A 95 -11.14 21.65 12.72
CA THR A 95 -11.94 22.87 12.91
C THR A 95 -13.37 22.61 13.34
N GLN A 96 -13.84 21.37 13.20
CA GLN A 96 -15.22 20.95 13.51
C GLN A 96 -15.44 20.88 15.03
N HIS A 97 -15.90 21.96 15.66
CA HIS A 97 -16.30 22.00 17.09
C HIS A 97 -15.23 22.39 18.12
N ALA A 98 -14.57 23.53 17.92
CA ALA A 98 -13.91 24.27 19.03
C ALA A 98 -14.91 24.85 20.08
N ARG A 99 -16.20 24.48 20.04
CA ARG A 99 -17.19 24.86 21.07
C ARG A 99 -17.24 23.78 22.14
N LYS A 100 -16.69 24.09 23.32
CA LYS A 100 -16.87 23.33 24.57
C LYS A 100 -18.31 22.83 24.70
N GLY A 101 -18.51 21.53 24.55
CA GLY A 101 -19.72 20.84 24.97
C GLY A 101 -19.42 20.09 26.24
N THR A 102 -19.79 20.65 27.38
CA THR A 102 -19.85 19.93 28.66
C THR A 102 -20.91 18.83 28.54
N GLY A 103 -20.47 17.62 28.20
CA GLY A 103 -21.33 16.44 28.16
C GLY A 103 -20.90 15.46 27.08
N ALA A 104 -20.94 14.16 27.40
CA ALA A 104 -20.60 13.04 26.52
C ALA A 104 -21.50 12.88 25.28
N SER A 105 -22.24 13.90 24.86
CA SER A 105 -23.04 13.90 23.63
C SER A 105 -22.25 14.53 22.48
N VAL A 106 -21.89 13.70 21.51
CA VAL A 106 -21.32 14.13 20.24
C VAL A 106 -22.39 14.91 19.47
N PRO A 107 -22.16 16.18 19.08
CA PRO A 107 -23.16 16.95 18.35
C PRO A 107 -23.57 16.25 17.05
N LEU A 108 -24.87 16.20 16.77
CA LEU A 108 -25.45 15.41 15.68
C LEU A 108 -25.29 16.01 14.27
N THR A 109 -24.68 17.19 14.10
CA THR A 109 -24.57 17.82 12.78
C THR A 109 -23.32 18.69 12.63
N THR A 110 -22.58 18.47 11.54
CA THR A 110 -21.55 19.39 11.05
C THR A 110 -22.19 20.70 10.64
N ASP A 111 -21.62 21.84 11.03
CA ASP A 111 -22.01 23.13 10.44
C ASP A 111 -21.76 23.07 8.93
N HIS A 112 -22.77 23.40 8.13
CA HIS A 112 -22.71 23.29 6.66
C HIS A 112 -21.56 24.13 6.10
N ASP A 113 -21.31 25.29 6.71
CA ASP A 113 -20.30 26.25 6.30
C ASP A 113 -18.86 25.74 6.58
N GLU A 114 -18.62 25.10 7.73
CA GLU A 114 -17.30 24.53 8.08
C GLU A 114 -16.91 23.39 7.15
N ARG A 115 -17.87 22.55 6.76
CA ARG A 115 -17.65 21.46 5.81
C ARG A 115 -17.27 21.98 4.43
N LEU A 116 -17.97 23.01 3.93
CA LEU A 116 -17.66 23.65 2.65
C LEU A 116 -16.27 24.30 2.66
N ILE A 117 -15.86 24.91 3.78
CA ILE A 117 -14.51 25.46 3.94
C ILE A 117 -13.46 24.34 3.85
N ARG A 118 -13.67 23.22 4.56
CA ARG A 118 -12.76 22.06 4.50
C ARG A 118 -12.66 21.51 3.08
N GLU A 119 -13.78 21.36 2.38
CA GLU A 119 -13.82 20.90 1.00
C GLU A 119 -13.03 21.81 0.06
N LYS A 120 -13.23 23.12 0.20
CA LYS A 120 -12.53 24.12 -0.58
C LYS A 120 -11.02 24.07 -0.35
N VAL A 121 -10.58 24.08 0.91
CA VAL A 121 -9.15 24.04 1.26
C VAL A 121 -8.50 22.73 0.82
N TRP A 122 -9.21 21.61 0.95
CA TRP A 122 -8.75 20.31 0.46
C TRP A 122 -8.57 20.29 -1.06
N ASN A 123 -9.57 20.78 -1.82
CA ASN A 123 -9.49 20.87 -3.28
C ASN A 123 -8.39 21.84 -3.74
N GLU A 124 -8.22 22.98 -3.07
CA GLU A 124 -7.14 23.93 -3.37
C GLU A 124 -5.75 23.29 -3.15
N ALA A 125 -5.57 22.56 -2.05
CA ALA A 125 -4.32 21.82 -1.77
C ALA A 125 -4.06 20.74 -2.82
N ARG A 126 -5.08 19.94 -3.15
CA ARG A 126 -5.02 18.91 -4.19
C ARG A 126 -4.56 19.51 -5.53
N HIS A 127 -5.23 20.55 -5.99
CA HIS A 127 -4.88 21.20 -7.25
C HIS A 127 -3.47 21.80 -7.20
N ALA A 128 -3.05 22.40 -6.09
CA ALA A 128 -1.70 22.93 -5.96
C ALA A 128 -0.64 21.82 -6.07
N LEU A 129 -0.89 20.63 -5.52
CA LEU A 129 -0.01 19.46 -5.62
C LEU A 129 0.01 18.88 -7.04
N GLU A 130 -1.15 18.72 -7.68
CA GLU A 130 -1.27 18.26 -9.08
C GLU A 130 -0.47 19.18 -10.03
N HIS A 131 -0.59 20.50 -9.88
CA HIS A 131 0.15 21.49 -10.69
C HIS A 131 1.64 21.63 -10.31
N SER A 132 2.06 21.07 -9.19
CA SER A 132 3.46 21.08 -8.72
C SER A 132 4.15 19.73 -8.90
N SER A 133 3.46 18.73 -9.47
CA SER A 133 3.93 17.34 -9.60
C SER A 133 5.26 17.20 -10.36
N SER A 134 5.51 18.06 -11.34
CA SER A 134 6.74 18.10 -12.14
C SER A 134 7.90 18.84 -11.46
N ILE A 135 7.67 19.52 -10.33
CA ILE A 135 8.68 20.30 -9.63
C ILE A 135 9.48 19.37 -8.72
N PRO A 136 10.81 19.18 -8.94
CA PRO A 136 11.63 18.28 -8.14
C PRO A 136 12.01 18.93 -6.80
N SER A 137 11.05 19.13 -5.90
CA SER A 137 11.21 19.84 -4.63
C SER A 137 10.94 18.95 -3.42
N PHE A 138 11.81 19.01 -2.40
CA PHE A 138 11.58 18.35 -1.12
C PHE A 138 10.35 18.92 -0.39
N ARG A 139 10.01 20.21 -0.61
CA ARG A 139 8.76 20.79 -0.08
C ARG A 139 7.53 20.16 -0.72
N VAL A 140 7.54 19.92 -2.03
CA VAL A 140 6.45 19.24 -2.74
C VAL A 140 6.33 17.78 -2.29
N ALA A 141 7.44 17.06 -2.16
CA ALA A 141 7.43 15.69 -1.64
C ALA A 141 6.86 15.62 -0.21
N PHE A 142 7.26 16.52 0.69
CA PHE A 142 6.72 16.56 2.05
C PHE A 142 5.25 16.99 2.09
N ALA A 143 4.85 17.92 1.22
CA ALA A 143 3.45 18.32 1.06
C ALA A 143 2.56 17.16 0.60
N ASN A 144 3.06 16.34 -0.32
CA ASN A 144 2.39 15.11 -0.75
C ASN A 144 2.23 14.09 0.40
N ILE A 145 3.24 13.93 1.28
CA ILE A 145 3.11 13.11 2.49
C ILE A 145 2.00 13.69 3.39
N ILE A 146 2.07 14.96 3.77
CA ILE A 146 1.07 15.59 4.66
C ILE A 146 -0.34 15.47 4.06
N PHE A 147 -0.49 15.72 2.76
CA PHE A 147 -1.78 15.64 2.09
C PHE A 147 -2.32 14.20 2.02
N SER A 148 -1.45 13.19 1.91
CA SER A 148 -1.87 11.78 1.96
C SER A 148 -2.46 11.36 3.31
N LEU A 149 -2.12 12.07 4.40
CA LEU A 149 -2.72 11.86 5.73
C LEU A 149 -4.04 12.65 5.90
N THR A 150 -4.40 13.47 4.91
CA THR A 150 -5.60 14.32 4.93
C THR A 150 -6.75 13.63 4.21
N GLN A 151 -7.81 13.28 4.94
CA GLN A 151 -8.92 12.55 4.37
C GLN A 151 -9.79 13.40 3.44
N SER A 152 -10.22 12.80 2.33
CA SER A 152 -11.27 13.35 1.47
C SER A 152 -12.60 13.32 2.20
N LEU A 153 -13.45 14.31 1.95
CA LEU A 153 -14.84 14.32 2.40
C LEU A 153 -15.63 13.19 1.73
N LEU A 154 -16.44 12.46 2.51
CA LEU A 154 -17.34 11.42 2.01
C LEU A 154 -18.66 12.04 1.56
N ASP A 155 -19.23 11.61 0.45
CA ASP A 155 -20.53 12.12 0.00
C ASP A 155 -21.65 11.68 0.97
N LYS A 156 -22.42 12.64 1.51
CA LYS A 156 -23.40 12.42 2.60
C LYS A 156 -24.52 11.46 2.23
N GLY A 157 -24.72 11.17 0.95
CA GLY A 157 -25.80 10.31 0.43
C GLY A 157 -25.47 8.82 0.35
N LYS A 158 -24.24 8.39 0.66
CA LYS A 158 -23.84 6.98 0.55
C LYS A 158 -23.77 6.32 1.93
N ASP A 159 -24.77 5.50 2.25
CA ASP A 159 -24.66 4.50 3.30
C ASP A 159 -23.73 3.38 2.81
N ALA A 160 -22.42 3.59 2.95
CA ALA A 160 -21.42 2.59 2.63
C ALA A 160 -21.09 1.74 3.88
N SER A 161 -20.94 0.43 3.69
CA SER A 161 -20.41 -0.45 4.73
C SER A 161 -18.95 -0.12 5.04
N LEU A 162 -18.42 -0.51 6.19
CA LEU A 162 -16.99 -0.26 6.49
C LEU A 162 -16.09 -0.88 5.41
N GLY A 163 -16.37 -2.10 4.97
CA GLY A 163 -15.62 -2.76 3.89
C GLY A 163 -15.60 -1.92 2.60
N GLU A 164 -16.76 -1.39 2.19
CA GLU A 164 -16.85 -0.51 1.01
C GLU A 164 -16.13 0.83 1.20
N LEU A 165 -16.16 1.41 2.40
CA LEU A 165 -15.42 2.65 2.69
C LEU A 165 -13.91 2.43 2.62
N LEU A 166 -13.44 1.27 3.06
CA LEU A 166 -12.02 0.88 3.04
C LEU A 166 -11.55 0.49 1.63
N GLU A 167 -12.40 -0.20 0.86
CA GLU A 167 -12.11 -0.59 -0.53
C GLU A 167 -12.10 0.59 -1.50
N ASN A 168 -12.93 1.59 -1.23
CA ASN A 168 -13.01 2.82 -2.03
C ASN A 168 -12.04 3.92 -1.54
N ASP A 169 -11.36 3.72 -0.41
CA ASP A 169 -10.27 4.61 0.01
C ASP A 169 -9.15 4.48 -1.00
N ARG A 170 -9.00 5.51 -1.83
CA ARG A 170 -8.07 5.49 -2.96
C ARG A 170 -6.68 5.24 -2.40
N ALA A 171 -5.97 4.25 -2.95
CA ALA A 171 -4.54 4.05 -2.66
C ALA A 171 -3.84 5.42 -2.66
N PRO A 172 -2.95 5.71 -1.69
CA PRO A 172 -2.50 7.07 -1.45
C PRO A 172 -1.53 7.51 -2.54
N ILE A 173 -2.05 7.88 -3.72
CA ILE A 173 -1.31 8.30 -4.92
C ILE A 173 -0.30 9.40 -4.58
N PHE A 174 -0.69 10.33 -3.71
CA PHE A 174 0.20 11.39 -3.22
C PHE A 174 1.37 10.83 -2.39
N LEU A 175 1.13 9.84 -1.51
CA LEU A 175 2.20 9.18 -0.77
C LEU A 175 3.14 8.41 -1.71
N GLU A 176 2.60 7.70 -2.69
CA GLU A 176 3.43 7.00 -3.68
C GLU A 176 4.29 7.98 -4.49
N THR A 177 3.69 9.09 -4.92
CA THR A 177 4.39 10.17 -5.61
C THR A 177 5.52 10.73 -4.75
N ALA A 178 5.25 11.01 -3.47
CA ALA A 178 6.27 11.48 -2.53
C ALA A 178 7.41 10.48 -2.37
N ASN A 179 7.09 9.19 -2.17
CA ASN A 179 8.07 8.14 -1.95
C ASN A 179 8.98 7.93 -3.17
N ARG A 180 8.43 7.92 -4.38
CA ARG A 180 9.22 7.84 -5.63
C ARG A 180 10.15 9.04 -5.80
N GLN A 181 9.67 10.25 -5.48
CA GLN A 181 10.49 11.47 -5.52
C GLN A 181 11.63 11.42 -4.48
N ILE A 182 11.32 11.10 -3.23
CA ILE A 182 12.31 11.02 -2.13
C ILE A 182 13.34 9.92 -2.42
N PHE A 183 12.91 8.76 -2.91
CA PHE A 183 13.81 7.69 -3.32
C PHE A 183 14.76 8.15 -4.43
N THR A 184 14.24 8.85 -5.44
CA THR A 184 15.05 9.43 -6.52
C THR A 184 16.06 10.45 -5.97
N PHE A 185 15.64 11.34 -5.06
CA PHE A 185 16.54 12.30 -4.43
C PHE A 185 17.63 11.63 -3.61
N ARG A 186 17.29 10.60 -2.82
CA ARG A 186 18.25 9.82 -2.05
C ARG A 186 19.25 9.11 -2.95
N HIS A 187 18.80 8.51 -4.06
CA HIS A 187 19.70 7.88 -5.03
C HIS A 187 20.71 8.88 -5.60
N LYS A 188 20.24 10.05 -6.05
CA LYS A 188 21.11 11.13 -6.56
C LYS A 188 22.06 11.64 -5.48
N PHE A 189 21.59 11.80 -4.25
CA PHE A 189 22.41 12.20 -3.10
C PHE A 189 23.53 11.18 -2.80
N ARG A 190 23.20 9.88 -2.75
CA ARG A 190 24.21 8.82 -2.53
C ARG A 190 25.22 8.76 -3.69
N ARG A 191 24.81 9.09 -4.92
CA ARG A 191 25.75 9.29 -6.05
C ARG A 191 26.70 10.47 -5.78
N LEU A 192 26.19 11.64 -5.40
CA LEU A 192 27.00 12.82 -5.07
C LEU A 192 28.01 12.54 -3.94
N GLN A 193 27.58 11.85 -2.87
CA GLN A 193 28.47 11.45 -1.78
C GLN A 193 29.63 10.57 -2.28
N ARG A 194 29.34 9.58 -3.14
CA ARG A 194 30.37 8.70 -3.72
C ARG A 194 31.36 9.45 -4.63
N GLU A 195 30.87 10.40 -5.42
CA GLU A 195 31.70 11.24 -6.29
C GLU A 195 32.59 12.23 -5.50
N ALA A 196 32.18 12.60 -4.29
CA ALA A 196 32.93 13.47 -3.38
C ALA A 196 34.00 12.70 -2.56
N ALA A 197 33.75 11.45 -2.17
CA ALA A 197 34.65 10.64 -1.33
C ALA A 197 36.12 10.49 -1.82
N PRO A 198 36.42 10.25 -3.12
CA PRO A 198 37.81 10.17 -3.58
C PRO A 198 38.52 11.54 -3.54
N LYS A 199 37.79 12.65 -3.72
CA LYS A 199 38.34 14.02 -3.71
C LYS A 199 38.80 14.48 -2.32
N VAL A 200 38.27 13.87 -1.26
CA VAL A 200 38.69 14.14 0.14
C VAL A 200 39.97 13.38 0.51
N ARG A 201 40.24 12.21 -0.10
CA ARG A 201 41.48 11.44 0.12
C ARG A 201 42.72 12.05 -0.55
N GLU A 202 42.57 12.65 -1.73
CA GLU A 202 43.68 13.32 -2.43
C GLU A 202 44.15 14.61 -1.72
N LEU A 203 43.27 15.31 -0.98
CA LEU A 203 43.68 16.46 -0.16
C LEU A 203 44.40 16.07 1.15
N GLY A 204 44.27 14.82 1.61
CA GLY A 204 44.84 14.34 2.87
C GLY A 204 46.22 13.70 2.76
N SER A 205 46.80 13.62 1.56
CA SER A 205 48.04 12.87 1.28
C SER A 205 49.08 13.67 0.49
N ILE A 206 49.37 14.90 0.93
CA ILE A 206 50.58 15.62 0.51
C ILE A 206 51.53 15.71 1.71
N GLU A 207 52.46 14.76 1.80
CA GLU A 207 53.67 14.92 2.62
C GLU A 207 54.59 15.97 1.97
N PRO A 208 55.27 16.82 2.76
CA PRO A 208 56.15 17.85 2.22
C PRO A 208 57.50 17.23 1.83
N THR A 209 57.65 16.84 0.56
CA THR A 209 58.98 16.56 -0.01
C THR A 209 59.52 17.80 -0.69
N THR A 210 60.60 18.32 -0.11
CA THR A 210 61.45 19.38 -0.63
C THR A 210 62.14 18.92 -1.92
N THR A 211 61.94 19.61 -3.04
CA THR A 211 62.99 19.86 -4.07
C THR A 211 62.49 20.80 -5.17
N ASN A 212 63.38 21.72 -5.58
CA ASN A 212 63.17 22.82 -6.51
C ASN A 212 62.91 22.40 -7.97
N GLY A 213 62.11 23.18 -8.70
CA GLY A 213 62.06 23.11 -10.17
C GLY A 213 60.92 23.88 -10.84
N LEU A 214 61.14 25.18 -11.08
CA LEU A 214 60.42 26.14 -11.95
C LEU A 214 59.33 25.59 -12.91
N GLY A 215 58.09 26.02 -12.67
CA GLY A 215 56.98 25.97 -13.62
C GLY A 215 55.73 26.66 -13.05
N MET A 216 55.50 27.92 -13.39
CA MET A 216 54.30 28.67 -13.00
C MET A 216 53.06 28.10 -13.73
N GLN A 217 52.31 27.23 -13.05
CA GLN A 217 50.89 27.01 -13.33
C GLN A 217 50.11 27.49 -12.10
N GLN A 218 49.11 28.34 -12.34
CA GLN A 218 48.20 28.86 -11.32
C GLN A 218 47.61 27.71 -10.48
N PRO A 219 47.44 27.89 -9.16
CA PRO A 219 46.76 26.89 -8.35
C PRO A 219 45.33 26.75 -8.87
N PRO A 220 44.79 25.53 -9.05
CA PRO A 220 43.37 25.38 -9.37
C PRO A 220 42.57 25.99 -8.21
N GLU A 221 41.59 26.84 -8.53
CA GLU A 221 40.70 27.39 -7.52
C GLU A 221 40.13 26.28 -6.62
N PRO A 222 40.03 26.48 -5.29
CA PRO A 222 39.41 25.49 -4.42
C PRO A 222 37.95 25.35 -4.84
N ARG A 223 37.63 24.26 -5.54
CA ARG A 223 36.25 23.91 -5.90
C ARG A 223 35.47 23.74 -4.59
N GLN A 224 34.64 24.73 -4.25
CA GLN A 224 33.81 24.71 -3.06
C GLN A 224 33.02 23.40 -3.00
N LEU A 225 33.16 22.65 -1.91
CA LEU A 225 32.32 21.49 -1.66
C LEU A 225 30.85 21.91 -1.59
N ASP A 226 29.98 21.07 -2.13
CA ASP A 226 28.55 21.28 -2.14
C ASP A 226 28.02 21.55 -0.72
N PRO A 227 27.34 22.69 -0.46
CA PRO A 227 26.79 23.03 0.85
C PRO A 227 25.93 21.90 1.45
N LEU A 228 25.26 21.13 0.60
CA LEU A 228 24.47 19.98 0.98
C LEU A 228 25.31 18.88 1.66
N LEU A 229 26.51 18.62 1.15
CA LEU A 229 27.43 17.58 1.66
C LEU A 229 28.19 18.04 2.91
N THR A 230 28.36 19.36 3.09
CA THR A 230 29.07 19.92 4.25
C THR A 230 28.22 20.01 5.51
N SER A 231 26.89 19.97 5.38
CA SER A 231 25.97 20.14 6.50
C SER A 231 25.39 18.80 6.96
N GLN A 232 25.78 18.38 8.16
CA GLN A 232 25.22 17.18 8.80
C GLN A 232 23.70 17.27 8.95
N GLU A 233 23.15 18.46 9.25
CA GLU A 233 21.68 18.66 9.36
C GLU A 233 20.98 18.27 8.04
N HIS A 234 21.54 18.65 6.89
CA HIS A 234 20.94 18.36 5.58
C HIS A 234 21.03 16.89 5.21
N CYS A 235 22.21 16.27 5.39
CA CYS A 235 22.40 14.83 5.18
C CYS A 235 21.38 14.02 5.99
N THR A 236 21.31 14.29 7.29
CA THR A 236 20.37 13.63 8.19
C THR A 236 18.91 13.92 7.83
N THR A 237 18.59 15.14 7.35
CA THR A 237 17.21 15.46 6.93
C THR A 237 16.77 14.60 5.73
N ILE A 238 17.66 14.33 4.76
CA ILE A 238 17.35 13.45 3.62
C ILE A 238 17.04 12.04 4.10
N ASP A 239 17.87 11.51 5.01
CA ASP A 239 17.68 10.16 5.56
C ASP A 239 16.41 10.05 6.41
N LEU A 240 16.07 11.09 7.20
CA LEU A 240 14.78 11.18 7.91
C LEU A 240 13.59 11.26 6.95
N MET A 241 13.67 12.04 5.88
CA MET A 241 12.59 12.08 4.87
C MET A 241 12.39 10.72 4.20
N PHE A 242 13.47 10.02 3.89
CA PHE A 242 13.40 8.68 3.33
C PHE A 242 12.79 7.69 4.32
N TRP A 243 13.22 7.71 5.59
CA TRP A 243 12.64 6.87 6.62
C TRP A 243 11.15 7.16 6.84
N LEU A 244 10.75 8.44 6.87
CA LEU A 244 9.35 8.84 6.97
C LEU A 244 8.50 8.26 5.83
N GLY A 245 9.00 8.37 4.60
CA GLY A 245 8.34 7.80 3.43
C GLY A 245 8.19 6.28 3.51
N VAL A 246 9.27 5.57 3.89
CA VAL A 246 9.27 4.11 4.09
C VAL A 246 8.31 3.68 5.19
N MET A 247 8.26 4.40 6.32
CA MET A 247 7.33 4.10 7.42
C MET A 247 5.88 4.19 6.96
N PHE A 248 5.48 5.31 6.34
CA PHE A 248 4.09 5.48 5.88
C PHE A 248 3.74 4.53 4.73
N ASP A 249 4.67 4.24 3.81
CA ASP A 249 4.46 3.26 2.75
C ASP A 249 4.21 1.87 3.33
N THR A 250 5.00 1.47 4.32
CA THR A 250 4.91 0.15 4.96
C THR A 250 3.58 -0.03 5.68
N LEU A 251 3.12 0.99 6.41
CA LEU A 251 1.81 0.98 7.07
C LEU A 251 0.67 0.95 6.03
N SER A 252 0.75 1.81 5.02
CA SER A 252 -0.25 1.88 3.94
C SER A 252 -0.34 0.55 3.18
N ALA A 253 0.80 -0.01 2.77
CA ALA A 253 0.86 -1.25 2.01
C ALA A 253 0.20 -2.41 2.77
N ALA A 254 0.43 -2.50 4.08
CA ALA A 254 -0.18 -3.52 4.93
C ALA A 254 -1.69 -3.36 5.06
N MET A 255 -2.16 -2.13 5.33
CA MET A 255 -3.57 -1.81 5.55
C MET A 255 -4.41 -2.02 4.29
N TYR A 256 -3.91 -1.58 3.14
CA TYR A 256 -4.61 -1.63 1.85
C TYR A 256 -4.20 -2.82 0.97
N GLN A 257 -3.32 -3.69 1.47
CA GLN A 257 -2.86 -4.91 0.79
C GLN A 257 -2.35 -4.62 -0.62
N ARG A 258 -1.47 -3.64 -0.73
CA ARG A 258 -0.82 -3.22 -1.98
C ARG A 258 0.69 -3.46 -1.93
N PRO A 259 1.35 -3.58 -3.09
CA PRO A 259 2.80 -3.61 -3.14
C PRO A 259 3.43 -2.35 -2.53
N LEU A 260 4.63 -2.53 -1.98
CA LEU A 260 5.48 -1.45 -1.51
C LEU A 260 6.01 -0.63 -2.69
N VAL A 261 6.11 0.69 -2.51
CA VAL A 261 6.73 1.60 -3.49
C VAL A 261 8.25 1.45 -3.48
N VAL A 262 8.83 1.27 -2.29
CA VAL A 262 10.26 1.03 -2.10
C VAL A 262 10.45 -0.41 -1.63
N SER A 263 11.10 -1.23 -2.45
CA SER A 263 11.31 -2.65 -2.18
C SER A 263 12.20 -2.88 -0.95
N ASP A 264 12.26 -4.13 -0.49
CA ASP A 264 13.16 -4.50 0.61
C ASP A 264 14.62 -4.30 0.25
N GLU A 265 15.01 -4.53 -1.00
CA GLU A 265 16.37 -4.32 -1.50
C GLU A 265 16.75 -2.84 -1.52
N ASP A 266 15.82 -1.99 -1.99
CA ASP A 266 16.03 -0.54 -2.17
C ASP A 266 15.98 0.25 -0.85
N SER A 267 15.42 -0.36 0.20
CA SER A 267 15.34 0.23 1.55
C SER A 267 16.44 -0.28 2.50
N GLN A 268 17.40 -1.08 2.04
CA GLN A 268 18.52 -1.51 2.89
C GLN A 268 19.47 -0.37 3.27
N VAL A 269 20.14 -0.54 4.42
CA VAL A 269 21.29 0.30 4.80
C VAL A 269 22.50 -0.18 4.00
N SER A 270 23.16 0.75 3.31
CA SER A 270 24.39 0.43 2.58
C SER A 270 25.51 0.14 3.58
N SER A 271 26.13 -1.03 3.47
CA SER A 271 27.26 -1.47 4.30
C SER A 271 28.56 -0.73 3.95
N ALA A 272 28.56 0.60 4.08
CA ALA A 272 29.73 1.43 3.88
C ALA A 272 30.35 1.78 5.25
N SER A 273 31.52 1.18 5.51
CA SER A 273 32.54 1.63 6.47
C SER A 273 32.22 1.57 7.99
N LEU A 274 32.39 0.39 8.58
CA LEU A 274 32.87 0.31 9.97
C LEU A 274 34.40 0.56 9.97
N PRO A 275 34.95 1.42 10.84
CA PRO A 275 36.38 1.55 11.03
C PRO A 275 36.97 0.23 11.54
N LEU A 276 38.09 -0.21 10.97
CA LEU A 276 38.86 -1.35 11.42
C LEU A 276 39.23 -1.18 12.91
N SER A 277 38.51 -1.84 13.82
CA SER A 277 39.04 -2.10 15.16
C SER A 277 40.06 -3.22 15.03
N ASN A 278 41.33 -2.89 15.25
CA ASN A 278 42.43 -3.82 15.35
C ASN A 278 42.14 -4.93 16.39
N SER A 279 41.72 -6.10 15.93
CA SER A 279 41.98 -7.34 16.66
C SER A 279 43.20 -7.98 15.98
N ARG A 280 44.36 -7.69 16.57
CA ARG A 280 45.49 -8.62 16.51
C ARG A 280 45.07 -9.92 17.21
N ASP A 281 45.70 -11.00 16.76
CA ASP A 281 45.80 -12.31 17.40
C ASP A 281 44.60 -13.26 17.27
N GLN A 282 44.58 -14.02 16.17
CA GLN A 282 44.51 -15.48 16.25
C GLN A 282 45.11 -16.10 14.98
N ILE A 283 46.30 -16.69 15.15
CA ILE A 283 46.90 -17.60 14.18
C ILE A 283 46.14 -18.92 14.32
N ASP A 284 45.39 -19.29 13.29
CA ASP A 284 44.80 -20.63 13.18
C ASP A 284 45.71 -21.48 12.29
N LEU A 285 46.45 -22.37 12.95
CA LEU A 285 47.36 -23.36 12.37
C LEU A 285 46.58 -24.67 12.27
N ASP A 286 45.76 -24.84 11.23
CA ASP A 286 45.32 -26.15 10.76
C ASP A 286 44.90 -26.12 9.28
N HIS A 287 45.81 -26.63 8.44
CA HIS A 287 45.56 -26.94 7.03
C HIS A 287 44.70 -28.20 6.94
N TRP A 288 43.42 -28.06 6.58
CA TRP A 288 42.70 -28.77 5.48
C TRP A 288 41.18 -28.68 5.67
N SER A 289 40.58 -27.54 5.34
CA SER A 289 39.14 -27.41 5.04
C SER A 289 38.94 -26.20 4.13
N THR A 290 38.38 -26.41 2.96
CA THR A 290 37.97 -25.34 2.04
C THR A 290 37.04 -24.36 2.75
N PRO A 291 37.41 -23.06 2.88
CA PRO A 291 36.54 -22.08 3.52
C PRO A 291 35.42 -21.70 2.56
N THR A 292 34.19 -22.12 2.87
CA THR A 292 32.99 -21.39 2.46
C THR A 292 33.14 -19.92 2.87
N PRO A 293 32.90 -18.94 1.99
CA PRO A 293 33.03 -17.54 2.36
C PRO A 293 31.96 -17.22 3.41
N GLN A 294 32.40 -17.07 4.67
CA GLN A 294 31.61 -16.39 5.69
C GLN A 294 31.37 -14.96 5.20
N THR A 295 30.18 -14.71 4.66
CA THR A 295 29.71 -13.37 4.32
C THR A 295 29.66 -12.56 5.61
N ARG A 296 30.66 -11.67 5.79
CA ARG A 296 30.65 -10.59 6.78
C ARG A 296 29.28 -9.89 6.75
N GLY A 297 28.61 -9.85 7.91
CA GLY A 297 27.20 -9.53 8.05
C GLY A 297 26.80 -8.19 7.44
N LYS A 298 26.00 -8.23 6.38
CA LYS A 298 25.23 -7.09 5.89
C LYS A 298 24.19 -6.77 6.98
N LEU A 299 24.18 -5.54 7.50
CA LEU A 299 23.13 -5.08 8.43
C LEU A 299 21.80 -4.99 7.65
N ASP A 300 20.95 -5.99 7.81
CA ASP A 300 19.61 -6.04 7.23
C ASP A 300 18.64 -5.22 8.09
N VAL A 301 18.14 -4.11 7.54
CA VAL A 301 17.17 -3.23 8.23
C VAL A 301 15.91 -3.98 8.60
N TRP A 302 15.49 -4.89 7.72
CA TRP A 302 14.33 -5.75 7.91
C TRP A 302 14.70 -7.11 8.49
N GLY A 303 15.91 -7.24 9.04
CA GLY A 303 16.41 -8.39 9.77
C GLY A 303 16.33 -8.13 11.27
N ASP A 304 17.42 -8.40 11.98
CA ASP A 304 17.47 -8.25 13.43
C ASP A 304 17.86 -6.83 13.87
N LEU A 305 18.08 -5.88 12.96
CA LEU A 305 18.60 -4.55 13.29
C LEU A 305 17.82 -3.88 14.43
N PHE A 306 16.49 -3.84 14.30
CA PHE A 306 15.61 -3.23 15.30
C PHE A 306 15.40 -4.11 16.55
N LEU A 307 15.82 -5.37 16.52
CA LEU A 307 15.74 -6.29 17.66
C LEU A 307 17.05 -6.28 18.50
N ARG A 308 18.18 -5.90 17.88
CA ARG A 308 19.52 -5.92 18.49
C ARG A 308 19.78 -4.78 19.47
N SER A 309 19.24 -3.57 19.22
CA SER A 309 19.50 -2.38 20.06
C SER A 309 19.03 -2.54 21.52
N SER A 310 18.10 -3.46 21.76
CA SER A 310 17.67 -3.85 23.11
C SER A 310 18.50 -5.01 23.68
N MET A 311 18.98 -5.94 22.85
CA MET A 311 19.79 -7.09 23.30
C MET A 311 21.20 -6.68 23.77
N GLU A 312 21.82 -5.70 23.12
CA GLU A 312 23.12 -5.16 23.57
C GLU A 312 23.01 -4.43 24.93
N ARG A 313 21.83 -3.91 25.28
CA ARG A 313 21.52 -3.37 26.63
C ARG A 313 21.20 -4.45 27.67
N GLN A 314 20.68 -5.61 27.28
CA GLN A 314 20.41 -6.73 28.19
C GLN A 314 21.70 -7.38 28.73
N GLY A 315 22.86 -7.16 28.09
CA GLY A 315 24.16 -7.61 28.58
C GLY A 315 24.59 -7.01 29.94
N SER A 316 23.91 -5.96 30.42
CA SER A 316 24.21 -5.30 31.70
C SER A 316 22.99 -5.23 32.63
N GLY A 317 22.40 -6.36 33.01
CA GLY A 317 21.58 -6.50 34.23
C GLY A 317 20.44 -5.49 34.46
N GLN A 318 19.90 -4.86 33.42
CA GLN A 318 18.90 -3.78 33.56
C GLN A 318 17.47 -4.30 33.39
N VAL A 319 16.61 -3.81 34.28
CA VAL A 319 15.21 -4.19 34.52
C VAL A 319 14.32 -3.83 33.30
N GLN A 320 13.30 -4.65 33.03
CA GLN A 320 12.25 -4.37 32.04
C GLN A 320 11.76 -2.92 32.12
N ALA A 321 11.49 -2.26 30.99
CA ALA A 321 10.95 -0.90 30.99
C ALA A 321 9.59 -0.86 31.72
N ARG A 322 9.45 0.00 32.74
CA ARG A 322 8.25 0.14 33.58
C ARG A 322 7.94 1.61 33.85
N TRP A 323 6.70 1.91 34.22
CA TRP A 323 6.30 3.20 34.79
C TRP A 323 6.07 3.05 36.31
N PRO A 324 6.41 4.04 37.17
CA PRO A 324 6.90 5.39 36.85
C PRO A 324 8.38 5.44 36.45
N CYS A 325 8.69 6.28 35.47
CA CYS A 325 10.06 6.63 35.04
C CYS A 325 10.14 8.13 34.71
N SER A 326 11.33 8.64 34.39
CA SER A 326 11.48 10.02 33.93
C SER A 326 10.82 10.25 32.56
N TYR A 327 10.52 11.52 32.25
CA TYR A 327 9.95 11.88 30.96
C TYR A 327 10.87 11.50 29.79
N GLU A 328 12.17 11.72 29.92
CA GLU A 328 13.17 11.37 28.92
C GLU A 328 13.29 9.86 28.72
N GLU A 329 13.19 9.06 29.79
CA GLU A 329 13.15 7.60 29.69
C GLU A 329 11.90 7.14 28.94
N ALA A 330 10.72 7.65 29.32
CA ALA A 330 9.47 7.34 28.61
C ALA A 330 9.54 7.72 27.12
N ALA A 331 10.05 8.91 26.80
CA ALA A 331 10.23 9.38 25.43
C ALA A 331 11.19 8.48 24.63
N SER A 332 12.30 8.07 25.25
CA SER A 332 13.27 7.16 24.64
C SER A 332 12.67 5.79 24.35
N ILE A 333 11.94 5.20 25.31
CA ILE A 333 11.27 3.91 25.16
C ILE A 333 10.29 3.93 23.97
N LEU A 334 9.45 4.97 23.89
CA LEU A 334 8.48 5.14 22.80
C LEU A 334 9.15 5.40 21.44
N SER A 335 10.23 6.19 21.42
CA SER A 335 11.02 6.43 20.21
C SER A 335 11.64 5.15 19.66
N GLU A 336 12.14 4.27 20.53
CA GLU A 336 12.73 2.97 20.18
C GLU A 336 11.71 1.92 19.74
N ALA A 337 10.53 1.92 20.35
CA ALA A 337 9.45 1.01 19.98
C ALA A 337 8.85 1.34 18.59
N THR A 338 9.03 2.57 18.10
CA THR A 338 8.49 3.01 16.80
C THR A 338 8.98 2.18 15.60
N PRO A 339 10.29 1.97 15.37
CA PRO A 339 10.76 1.12 14.27
C PRO A 339 10.37 -0.35 14.42
N VAL A 340 10.22 -0.87 15.66
CA VAL A 340 9.77 -2.25 15.90
C VAL A 340 8.32 -2.44 15.44
N LYS A 341 7.44 -1.46 15.71
CA LYS A 341 6.10 -1.43 15.12
C LYS A 341 6.14 -1.46 13.60
N VAL A 342 6.97 -0.62 12.99
CA VAL A 342 7.09 -0.57 11.51
C VAL A 342 7.57 -1.91 10.97
N LEU A 343 8.50 -2.58 11.66
CA LEU A 343 8.96 -3.91 11.29
C LEU A 343 7.84 -4.95 11.27
N LEU A 344 6.91 -4.93 12.24
CA LEU A 344 5.76 -5.86 12.22
C LEU A 344 4.85 -5.61 10.99
N TYR A 345 4.53 -4.35 10.69
CA TYR A 345 3.82 -4.01 9.45
C TYR A 345 4.58 -4.49 8.20
N ARG A 346 5.92 -4.36 8.18
CA ARG A 346 6.75 -4.86 7.09
C ARG A 346 6.64 -6.37 6.95
N ARG A 347 6.64 -7.14 8.06
CA ARG A 347 6.43 -8.59 8.03
C ARG A 347 5.06 -8.97 7.46
N VAL A 348 4.02 -8.22 7.81
CA VAL A 348 2.69 -8.41 7.23
C VAL A 348 2.73 -8.20 5.71
N THR A 349 3.38 -7.14 5.22
CA THR A 349 3.50 -6.89 3.76
C THR A 349 4.33 -7.95 3.03
N GLN A 350 5.38 -8.47 3.67
CA GLN A 350 6.19 -9.57 3.13
C GLN A 350 5.33 -10.83 2.98
N LEU A 351 4.55 -11.19 4.01
CA LEU A 351 3.63 -12.32 3.93
C LEU A 351 2.56 -12.11 2.84
N GLN A 352 1.95 -10.92 2.77
CA GLN A 352 0.96 -10.60 1.73
C GLN A 352 1.55 -10.78 0.33
N THR A 353 2.79 -10.32 0.13
CA THR A 353 3.51 -10.45 -1.14
C THR A 353 3.87 -11.91 -1.46
N LEU A 354 4.33 -12.69 -0.47
CA LEU A 354 4.67 -14.10 -0.67
C LEU A 354 3.44 -14.94 -1.00
N VAL A 355 2.32 -14.69 -0.31
CA VAL A 355 1.02 -15.32 -0.60
C VAL A 355 0.56 -14.97 -2.02
N TYR A 356 0.67 -13.70 -2.43
CA TYR A 356 0.32 -13.28 -3.80
C TYR A 356 1.20 -13.93 -4.87
N ARG A 357 2.49 -14.15 -4.58
CA ARG A 357 3.47 -14.74 -5.53
C ARG A 357 3.50 -16.26 -5.53
N ASP A 358 2.58 -16.92 -4.82
CA ASP A 358 2.55 -18.38 -4.65
C ASP A 358 3.91 -18.95 -4.20
N ALA A 359 4.51 -18.29 -3.20
CA ALA A 359 5.81 -18.70 -2.68
C ALA A 359 5.73 -20.05 -1.95
N SER A 360 6.86 -20.77 -1.91
CA SER A 360 6.90 -22.08 -1.25
C SER A 360 6.51 -22.00 0.24
N PRO A 361 5.87 -23.06 0.79
CA PRO A 361 5.48 -23.12 2.20
C PRO A 361 6.64 -22.80 3.17
N ASP A 362 7.86 -23.26 2.86
CA ASP A 362 9.04 -23.00 3.68
C ASP A 362 9.38 -21.50 3.78
N HIS A 363 9.24 -20.75 2.68
CA HIS A 363 9.46 -19.31 2.68
C HIS A 363 8.39 -18.58 3.49
N ILE A 364 7.13 -18.98 3.34
CA ILE A 364 6.01 -18.42 4.11
C ILE A 364 6.23 -18.66 5.61
N GLU A 365 6.53 -19.89 6.01
CA GLU A 365 6.75 -20.25 7.41
C GLU A 365 7.99 -19.57 8.01
N ASN A 366 9.05 -19.36 7.22
CA ASN A 366 10.21 -18.60 7.67
C ASN A 366 9.85 -17.14 7.99
N VAL A 367 9.02 -16.48 7.17
CA VAL A 367 8.57 -15.11 7.45
C VAL A 367 7.59 -15.08 8.62
N ILE A 368 6.70 -16.08 8.77
CA ILE A 368 5.83 -16.23 9.95
C ILE A 368 6.67 -16.31 11.22
N LYS A 369 7.71 -17.16 11.23
CA LYS A 369 8.63 -17.28 12.37
C LYS A 369 9.30 -15.95 12.71
N LYS A 370 9.77 -15.21 11.70
CA LYS A 370 10.35 -13.87 11.88
C LYS A 370 9.33 -12.86 12.42
N ALA A 371 8.07 -12.92 11.99
CA ALA A 371 7.01 -12.05 12.51
C ALA A 371 6.69 -12.35 13.98
N LEU A 372 6.62 -13.64 14.35
CA LEU A 372 6.42 -14.06 15.74
C LEU A 372 7.58 -13.63 16.65
N LEU A 373 8.81 -13.65 16.15
CA LEU A 373 9.97 -13.11 16.88
C LEU A 373 9.84 -11.62 17.16
N VAL A 374 9.26 -10.83 16.24
CA VAL A 374 8.99 -9.40 16.47
C VAL A 374 7.95 -9.22 17.57
N CYS A 375 6.88 -10.03 17.58
CA CYS A 375 5.89 -10.02 18.66
C CYS A 375 6.52 -10.39 20.02
N GLN A 376 7.31 -11.47 20.08
CA GLN A 376 8.00 -11.88 21.31
C GLN A 376 8.97 -10.80 21.82
N HIS A 377 9.66 -10.13 20.90
CA HIS A 377 10.53 -9.01 21.25
C HIS A 377 9.73 -7.84 21.87
N TRP A 378 8.59 -7.49 21.28
CA TRP A 378 7.70 -6.47 21.84
C TRP A 378 7.17 -6.86 23.22
N ASP A 379 6.70 -8.09 23.38
CA ASP A 379 6.14 -8.59 24.63
C ASP A 379 7.17 -8.56 25.77
N SER A 380 8.41 -8.94 25.48
CA SER A 380 9.50 -8.91 26.46
C SER A 380 10.01 -7.51 26.77
N THR A 381 9.98 -6.59 25.80
CA THR A 381 10.69 -5.29 25.90
C THR A 381 9.77 -4.13 26.25
N TYR A 382 8.60 -4.03 25.60
CA TYR A 382 7.75 -2.84 25.62
C TYR A 382 6.37 -3.08 26.23
N GLN A 383 5.83 -4.30 26.19
CA GLN A 383 4.45 -4.57 26.61
C GLN A 383 4.16 -4.16 28.05
N SER A 384 5.04 -4.47 29.01
CA SER A 384 4.84 -4.05 30.41
C SER A 384 4.75 -2.53 30.56
N PHE A 385 5.59 -1.79 29.83
CA PHE A 385 5.56 -0.32 29.84
C PHE A 385 4.25 0.22 29.24
N MET A 386 3.77 -0.35 28.12
CA MET A 386 2.49 0.06 27.52
C MET A 386 1.31 -0.22 28.46
N VAL A 387 1.28 -1.38 29.11
CA VAL A 387 0.26 -1.72 30.10
C VAL A 387 0.30 -0.78 31.30
N ASP A 388 1.49 -0.44 31.80
CA ASP A 388 1.61 0.55 32.87
C ASP A 388 1.11 1.92 32.40
N CYS A 389 1.38 2.33 31.15
CA CYS A 389 0.87 3.58 30.58
C CYS A 389 -0.65 3.61 30.50
N VAL A 390 -1.29 2.53 30.04
CA VAL A 390 -2.77 2.41 30.02
C VAL A 390 -3.35 2.50 31.42
N THR A 391 -2.74 1.80 32.38
CA THR A 391 -3.22 1.75 33.77
C THR A 391 -3.07 3.10 34.48
N ASN A 392 -2.05 3.86 34.13
CA ASN A 392 -1.69 5.12 34.78
C ASN A 392 -1.91 6.34 33.86
N HIS A 393 -2.80 6.24 32.87
CA HIS A 393 -2.95 7.22 31.79
C HIS A 393 -2.99 8.66 32.30
N GLU A 394 -3.81 8.94 33.31
CA GLU A 394 -4.01 10.27 33.89
C GLU A 394 -2.74 10.87 34.53
N MET A 395 -1.81 10.04 34.98
CA MET A 395 -0.56 10.48 35.61
C MET A 395 0.56 10.74 34.59
N LEU A 396 0.36 10.36 33.33
CA LEU A 396 1.34 10.57 32.27
C LEU A 396 1.31 12.02 31.78
N PRO A 397 2.48 12.60 31.43
CA PRO A 397 2.52 13.87 30.71
C PRO A 397 1.76 13.81 29.38
N SER A 398 1.09 14.89 28.97
CA SER A 398 0.21 14.92 27.79
C SER A 398 0.89 14.44 26.50
N ARG A 399 2.19 14.75 26.31
CA ARG A 399 2.95 14.24 25.17
C ARG A 399 3.18 12.73 25.24
N ILE A 400 3.51 12.19 26.42
CA ILE A 400 3.64 10.74 26.60
C ILE A 400 2.30 10.07 26.32
N GLN A 401 1.19 10.60 26.87
CA GLN A 401 -0.16 10.12 26.54
C GLN A 401 -0.39 10.08 25.03
N SER A 402 -0.09 11.19 24.33
CA SER A 402 -0.26 11.26 22.88
C SER A 402 0.57 10.21 22.13
N TRP A 403 1.84 10.05 22.49
CA TRP A 403 2.75 9.18 21.76
C TRP A 403 2.44 7.70 21.99
N TYR A 404 2.20 7.29 23.24
CA TYR A 404 1.98 5.88 23.54
C TYR A 404 0.63 5.42 23.00
N VAL A 405 -0.46 6.20 23.16
CA VAL A 405 -1.79 5.79 22.70
C VAL A 405 -1.79 5.53 21.19
N ILE A 406 -1.12 6.40 20.43
CA ILE A 406 -0.98 6.22 19.00
C ILE A 406 -0.11 5.01 18.68
N LEU A 407 1.08 4.94 19.26
CA LEU A 407 2.06 3.90 18.95
C LEU A 407 1.49 2.50 19.26
N ASP A 408 0.86 2.35 20.41
CA ASP A 408 0.26 1.10 20.88
C ASP A 408 -1.00 0.75 20.08
N GLY A 409 -1.84 1.74 19.76
CA GLY A 409 -2.99 1.56 18.86
C GLY A 409 -2.57 1.09 17.46
N HIS A 410 -1.47 1.62 16.91
CA HIS A 410 -0.92 1.19 15.64
C HIS A 410 -0.27 -0.20 15.72
N TRP A 411 0.42 -0.52 16.82
CA TRP A 411 0.99 -1.85 17.06
C TRP A 411 -0.09 -2.93 17.08
N HIS A 412 -1.14 -2.73 17.85
CA HIS A 412 -2.23 -3.70 17.95
C HIS A 412 -2.95 -3.90 16.62
N LEU A 413 -3.10 -2.86 15.79
CA LEU A 413 -3.61 -3.03 14.43
C LEU A 413 -2.70 -3.96 13.60
N ALA A 414 -1.38 -3.78 13.62
CA ALA A 414 -0.46 -4.67 12.91
C ALA A 414 -0.56 -6.12 13.40
N ALA A 415 -0.66 -6.34 14.71
CA ALA A 415 -0.80 -7.67 15.27
C ALA A 415 -2.13 -8.34 14.86
N MET A 416 -3.22 -7.57 14.81
CA MET A 416 -4.50 -8.07 14.31
C MET A 416 -4.49 -8.35 12.79
N LEU A 417 -3.81 -7.52 11.98
CA LEU A 417 -3.58 -7.78 10.55
C LEU A 417 -2.70 -9.01 10.33
N PHE A 418 -1.69 -9.21 11.19
CA PHE A 418 -0.86 -10.40 11.17
C PHE A 418 -1.69 -11.66 11.48
N ALA A 419 -2.59 -11.59 12.46
CA ALA A 419 -3.49 -12.70 12.77
C ALA A 419 -4.42 -13.04 11.58
N ASP A 420 -4.90 -12.04 10.83
CA ASP A 420 -5.71 -12.28 9.64
C ASP A 420 -4.97 -13.02 8.53
N ILE A 421 -3.74 -12.60 8.23
CA ILE A 421 -2.96 -13.28 7.20
C ILE A 421 -2.57 -14.70 7.63
N LEU A 422 -2.28 -14.92 8.91
CA LEU A 422 -2.09 -16.28 9.44
C LEU A 422 -3.33 -17.14 9.26
N GLU A 423 -4.52 -16.61 9.59
CA GLU A 423 -5.77 -17.34 9.40
C GLU A 423 -6.01 -17.67 7.91
N SER A 424 -5.74 -16.70 7.03
CA SER A 424 -5.87 -16.88 5.58
C SER A 424 -4.95 -18.00 5.07
N ILE A 425 -3.66 -17.97 5.46
CA ILE A 425 -2.66 -18.98 5.13
C ILE A 425 -3.09 -20.36 5.65
N ASP A 426 -3.58 -20.44 6.89
CA ASP A 426 -3.99 -21.70 7.53
C ASP A 426 -5.29 -22.27 6.94
N LYS A 427 -6.28 -21.43 6.61
CA LYS A 427 -7.53 -21.85 5.94
C LYS A 427 -7.26 -22.39 4.54
N SER A 428 -6.28 -21.80 3.87
CA SER A 428 -5.90 -22.09 2.50
C SER A 428 -4.78 -23.13 2.37
N ARG A 429 -4.21 -23.59 3.49
CA ARG A 429 -3.12 -24.57 3.52
C ARG A 429 -1.91 -24.18 2.66
N LEU A 430 -1.55 -22.89 2.67
CA LEU A 430 -0.36 -22.40 1.97
C LEU A 430 0.94 -22.61 2.77
N GLY A 431 0.83 -22.72 4.09
CA GLY A 431 1.95 -22.98 4.99
C GLY A 431 2.23 -24.46 5.19
N SER A 432 3.12 -24.78 6.14
CA SER A 432 3.41 -26.17 6.52
C SER A 432 2.26 -26.74 7.36
N ASP A 433 1.79 -27.95 7.05
CA ASP A 433 0.73 -28.62 7.81
C ASP A 433 1.13 -28.81 9.29
N ALA A 434 2.39 -29.16 9.58
CA ALA A 434 2.88 -29.31 10.95
C ALA A 434 2.85 -27.97 11.72
N ALA A 435 3.24 -26.87 11.07
CA ALA A 435 3.21 -25.55 11.69
C ALA A 435 1.77 -25.06 11.92
N ARG A 436 0.87 -25.33 10.97
CA ARG A 436 -0.57 -25.08 11.07
C ARG A 436 -1.21 -25.84 12.24
N GLU A 437 -0.89 -27.12 12.40
CA GLU A 437 -1.37 -27.93 13.55
C GLU A 437 -0.93 -27.33 14.89
N VAL A 438 0.33 -26.89 15.00
CA VAL A 438 0.83 -26.21 16.21
C VAL A 438 0.07 -24.90 16.47
N ARG A 439 -0.16 -24.08 15.44
CA ARG A 439 -0.94 -22.83 15.57
C ARG A 439 -2.38 -23.09 16.00
N GLN A 440 -3.01 -24.15 15.50
CA GLN A 440 -4.36 -24.56 15.87
C GLN A 440 -4.42 -25.08 17.32
N ALA A 441 -3.49 -25.97 17.70
CA ALA A 441 -3.42 -26.53 19.05
C ALA A 441 -3.14 -25.47 20.13
N THR A 442 -2.40 -24.41 19.77
CA THR A 442 -2.09 -23.28 20.66
C THR A 442 -3.12 -22.15 20.60
N HIS A 443 -4.15 -22.27 19.74
CA HIS A 443 -5.12 -21.20 19.46
C HIS A 443 -4.46 -19.84 19.15
N LEU A 444 -3.31 -19.86 18.46
CA LEU A 444 -2.45 -18.68 18.27
C LEU A 444 -3.21 -17.51 17.62
N VAL A 445 -3.91 -17.78 16.52
CA VAL A 445 -4.66 -16.76 15.76
C VAL A 445 -5.75 -16.11 16.60
N ALA A 446 -6.56 -16.93 17.29
CA ALA A 446 -7.62 -16.43 18.16
C ALA A 446 -7.07 -15.60 19.33
N THR A 447 -5.98 -16.08 19.94
CA THR A 447 -5.30 -15.39 21.06
C THR A 447 -4.74 -14.04 20.60
N LEU A 448 -4.05 -13.99 19.46
CA LEU A 448 -3.54 -12.74 18.89
C LEU A 448 -4.68 -11.76 18.61
N ARG A 449 -5.78 -12.19 18.00
CA ARG A 449 -6.93 -11.30 17.74
C ARG A 449 -7.55 -10.75 19.02
N THR A 450 -7.93 -11.63 19.93
CA THR A 450 -8.69 -11.25 21.13
C THR A 450 -7.85 -10.40 22.08
N ASN A 451 -6.59 -10.76 22.32
CA ASN A 451 -5.72 -9.99 23.23
C ASN A 451 -5.47 -8.57 22.70
N ASN A 452 -5.19 -8.43 21.40
CA ASN A 452 -4.95 -7.12 20.80
C ASN A 452 -6.25 -6.30 20.72
N ALA A 453 -7.40 -6.91 20.43
CA ALA A 453 -8.70 -6.21 20.44
C ALA A 453 -9.06 -5.69 21.84
N LEU A 454 -8.84 -6.49 22.88
CA LEU A 454 -9.06 -6.08 24.27
C LEU A 454 -8.08 -4.97 24.70
N ALA A 455 -6.82 -5.04 24.28
CA ALA A 455 -5.84 -3.99 24.56
C ALA A 455 -6.23 -2.66 23.91
N VAL A 456 -6.71 -2.69 22.66
CA VAL A 456 -7.25 -1.51 21.97
C VAL A 456 -8.48 -0.93 22.66
N ALA A 457 -9.39 -1.77 23.19
CA ALA A 457 -10.50 -1.31 24.02
C ALA A 457 -10.01 -0.67 25.33
N GLY A 458 -8.97 -1.24 25.95
CA GLY A 458 -8.29 -0.67 27.11
C GLY A 458 -7.70 0.72 26.85
N LEU A 459 -7.05 0.91 25.70
CA LEU A 459 -6.54 2.21 25.24
C LEU A 459 -7.64 3.25 25.07
N ALA A 460 -8.74 2.88 24.39
CA ALA A 460 -9.90 3.73 24.20
C ALA A 460 -10.52 4.13 25.55
N ARG A 461 -10.69 3.16 26.45
CA ARG A 461 -11.23 3.37 27.79
C ARG A 461 -10.37 4.33 28.62
N ALA A 462 -9.07 4.07 28.73
CA ALA A 462 -8.15 4.89 29.50
C ALA A 462 -8.10 6.35 29.01
N SER A 463 -8.17 6.55 27.68
CA SER A 463 -8.19 7.89 27.08
C SER A 463 -9.50 8.65 27.32
N ILE A 464 -10.61 7.96 27.62
CA ILE A 464 -11.95 8.56 27.75
C ILE A 464 -12.37 8.76 29.21
N GLN A 465 -12.00 7.86 30.13
CA GLN A 465 -12.50 7.85 31.51
C GLN A 465 -11.85 8.88 32.44
N GLY A 466 -10.68 9.45 32.09
CA GLY A 466 -9.91 10.37 32.95
C GLY A 466 -10.29 11.85 32.85
N HIS A 467 -11.58 12.16 32.77
CA HIS A 467 -12.09 13.50 32.42
C HIS A 467 -12.20 14.50 33.59
N ASP A 468 -11.23 14.51 34.52
CA ASP A 468 -10.99 15.64 35.41
C ASP A 468 -9.78 16.46 34.92
N SER A 469 -10.06 17.35 33.95
CA SER A 469 -9.32 18.58 33.58
C SER A 469 -7.92 18.79 34.19
N PHE A 470 -6.93 17.98 33.80
CA PHE A 470 -5.50 18.26 34.01
C PHE A 470 -4.65 18.17 32.73
N MET A 471 -5.26 18.11 31.54
CA MET A 471 -4.57 18.48 30.30
C MET A 471 -4.28 19.99 30.35
N ASP A 472 -3.20 20.33 31.05
CA ASP A 472 -2.56 21.63 31.05
C ASP A 472 -2.36 22.08 29.59
N ARG A 473 -2.38 23.40 29.33
CA ARG A 473 -2.62 24.08 28.03
C ARG A 473 -1.56 23.85 26.91
N HIS A 474 -1.02 22.64 26.80
CA HIS A 474 0.05 22.23 25.91
C HIS A 474 -0.46 22.04 24.47
N PHE A 475 -1.61 21.38 24.29
CA PHE A 475 -2.23 21.21 22.98
C PHE A 475 -3.33 22.26 22.72
N HIS A 476 -3.59 22.53 21.44
CA HIS A 476 -4.73 23.32 21.00
C HIS A 476 -6.05 22.69 21.45
N ASP A 477 -7.04 23.52 21.78
CA ASP A 477 -8.32 23.09 22.37
C ASP A 477 -9.05 22.03 21.52
N SER A 478 -8.92 22.09 20.20
CA SER A 478 -9.49 21.08 19.28
C SER A 478 -8.89 19.67 19.40
N LEU A 479 -7.75 19.49 20.10
CA LEU A 479 -7.04 18.22 20.22
C LEU A 479 -6.89 17.75 21.68
N SER A 480 -7.25 18.57 22.66
CA SER A 480 -6.93 18.33 24.08
C SER A 480 -7.93 17.47 24.84
N GLU A 481 -9.04 17.07 24.21
CA GLU A 481 -10.10 16.32 24.90
C GLU A 481 -9.71 14.86 25.18
N VAL A 482 -9.15 14.16 24.19
CA VAL A 482 -8.69 12.77 24.34
C VAL A 482 -7.40 12.57 23.57
N ALA A 483 -6.46 11.79 24.14
CA ALA A 483 -5.09 11.69 23.66
C ALA A 483 -4.97 11.28 22.17
N PHE A 484 -5.85 10.41 21.68
CA PHE A 484 -5.81 9.96 20.28
C PHE A 484 -6.29 11.00 19.25
N LEU A 485 -6.81 12.17 19.65
CA LEU A 485 -7.19 13.23 18.71
C LEU A 485 -5.98 13.88 18.02
N VAL A 486 -4.80 13.84 18.65
CA VAL A 486 -3.54 14.33 18.06
C VAL A 486 -3.00 13.45 16.94
N GLU A 487 -3.59 12.28 16.68
CA GLU A 487 -3.19 11.36 15.61
C GLU A 487 -3.09 12.08 14.26
N PRO A 488 -1.91 12.17 13.63
CA PRO A 488 -1.77 12.76 12.31
C PRO A 488 -2.42 11.92 11.21
N TRP A 489 -2.38 10.58 11.30
CA TRP A 489 -2.97 9.70 10.31
C TRP A 489 -4.19 8.97 10.85
N THR A 490 -5.29 9.72 10.97
CA THR A 490 -6.55 9.26 11.59
C THR A 490 -7.04 7.90 11.05
N ALA A 491 -6.78 7.60 9.78
CA ALA A 491 -7.18 6.34 9.16
C ALA A 491 -6.67 5.11 9.93
N VAL A 492 -5.43 5.13 10.44
CA VAL A 492 -4.83 3.98 11.13
C VAL A 492 -5.57 3.68 12.43
N LEU A 493 -5.87 4.69 13.25
CA LEU A 493 -6.66 4.50 14.47
C LEU A 493 -8.12 4.13 14.20
N ILE A 494 -8.72 4.63 13.10
CA ILE A 494 -10.04 4.16 12.67
C ILE A 494 -10.01 2.65 12.41
N HIS A 495 -9.00 2.18 11.66
CA HIS A 495 -8.85 0.75 11.38
C HIS A 495 -8.61 -0.05 12.67
N SER A 496 -7.79 0.46 13.58
CA SER A 496 -7.50 -0.17 14.86
C SER A 496 -8.77 -0.34 15.71
N PHE A 497 -9.49 0.76 15.98
CA PHE A 497 -10.71 0.73 16.80
C PHE A 497 -11.84 -0.05 16.14
N ALA A 498 -12.01 0.10 14.83
CA ALA A 498 -13.05 -0.64 14.10
C ALA A 498 -12.77 -2.14 14.17
N LYS A 499 -11.56 -2.58 13.79
CA LYS A 499 -11.19 -3.99 13.79
C LYS A 499 -11.34 -4.63 15.17
N ALA A 500 -10.86 -3.95 16.21
CA ALA A 500 -11.05 -4.40 17.59
C ALA A 500 -12.54 -4.54 17.92
N GLY A 501 -13.36 -3.55 17.55
CA GLY A 501 -14.80 -3.55 17.81
C GLY A 501 -15.50 -4.75 17.19
N TYR A 502 -15.22 -5.05 15.93
CA TYR A 502 -15.81 -6.21 15.28
C TYR A 502 -15.32 -7.55 15.83
N ILE A 503 -14.04 -7.68 16.19
CA ILE A 503 -13.52 -8.92 16.83
C ILE A 503 -14.26 -9.16 18.16
N LEU A 504 -14.48 -8.11 18.95
CA LEU A 504 -15.23 -8.22 20.20
C LEU A 504 -16.72 -8.52 19.95
N LEU A 505 -17.32 -7.95 18.90
CA LEU A 505 -18.69 -8.28 18.48
C LEU A 505 -18.83 -9.73 18.04
N GLU A 506 -17.87 -10.30 17.30
CA GLU A 506 -17.88 -11.72 16.93
C GLU A 506 -17.76 -12.61 18.18
N SER A 507 -16.96 -12.18 19.16
CA SER A 507 -16.78 -12.90 20.42
C SER A 507 -18.06 -12.97 21.27
N LEU A 508 -19.01 -12.04 21.10
CA LEU A 508 -20.31 -12.06 21.75
C LEU A 508 -21.19 -13.24 21.30
N ASP A 509 -21.02 -13.76 20.08
CA ASP A 509 -21.84 -14.88 19.58
C ASP A 509 -21.41 -16.24 20.16
N ILE A 510 -20.18 -16.31 20.67
CA ILE A 510 -19.53 -17.57 21.07
C ILE A 510 -19.75 -17.87 22.56
N THR A 511 -20.01 -16.83 23.37
CA THR A 511 -20.04 -16.92 24.83
C THR A 511 -21.45 -16.78 25.40
N THR A 512 -21.77 -17.57 26.43
CA THR A 512 -23.05 -17.53 27.16
C THR A 512 -22.91 -16.94 28.56
N ASP A 513 -21.71 -16.52 28.97
CA ASP A 513 -21.45 -15.95 30.29
C ASP A 513 -21.86 -14.48 30.33
N HIS A 514 -22.91 -14.16 31.10
CA HIS A 514 -23.44 -12.80 31.23
C HIS A 514 -22.42 -11.78 31.74
N VAL A 515 -21.50 -12.16 32.63
CA VAL A 515 -20.48 -11.21 33.15
C VAL A 515 -19.48 -10.88 32.06
N TYR A 516 -19.09 -11.88 31.27
CA TYR A 516 -18.19 -11.70 30.14
C TYR A 516 -18.84 -10.92 28.99
N ILE A 517 -20.10 -11.19 28.68
CA ILE A 517 -20.91 -10.44 27.70
C ILE A 517 -20.97 -8.96 28.07
N GLU A 518 -21.25 -8.64 29.33
CA GLU A 518 -21.32 -7.24 29.77
C GLU A 518 -19.95 -6.55 29.67
N GLY A 519 -18.85 -7.25 29.98
CA GLY A 519 -17.50 -6.74 29.77
C GLY A 519 -17.19 -6.46 28.29
N LEU A 520 -17.53 -7.39 27.40
CA LEU A 520 -17.35 -7.22 25.94
C LEU A 520 -18.20 -6.07 25.39
N ARG A 521 -19.44 -5.94 25.85
CA ARG A 521 -20.33 -4.82 25.51
C ARG A 521 -19.71 -3.49 25.93
N GLN A 522 -19.26 -3.36 27.17
CA GLN A 522 -18.62 -2.14 27.66
C GLN A 522 -17.37 -1.77 26.83
N ASN A 523 -16.57 -2.76 26.46
CA ASN A 523 -15.42 -2.55 25.58
C ASN A 523 -15.84 -2.04 24.19
N CYS A 524 -16.90 -2.61 23.60
CA CYS A 524 -17.46 -2.12 22.34
C CYS A 524 -17.97 -0.67 22.47
N ASP A 525 -18.64 -0.31 23.57
CA ASP A 525 -19.10 1.05 23.82
C ASP A 525 -17.94 2.06 23.86
N PHE A 526 -16.81 1.71 24.50
CA PHE A 526 -15.62 2.58 24.49
C PHE A 526 -15.02 2.75 23.10
N LEU A 527 -14.97 1.68 22.30
CA LEU A 527 -14.47 1.73 20.92
C LEU A 527 -15.39 2.57 20.01
N ILE A 528 -16.71 2.40 20.14
CA ILE A 528 -17.69 3.22 19.43
C ILE A 528 -17.53 4.69 19.82
N ARG A 529 -17.41 5.00 21.11
CA ARG A 529 -17.16 6.37 21.57
C ARG A 529 -15.86 6.92 21.00
N ALA A 530 -14.76 6.16 21.04
CA ALA A 530 -13.49 6.59 20.46
C ALA A 530 -13.60 6.89 18.95
N LEU A 531 -14.32 6.06 18.20
CA LEU A 531 -14.64 6.32 16.80
C LEU A 531 -15.52 7.56 16.62
N GLN A 532 -16.47 7.84 17.52
CA GLN A 532 -17.28 9.06 17.46
C GLN A 532 -16.45 10.32 17.75
N TYR A 533 -15.47 10.24 18.66
CA TYR A 533 -14.48 11.32 18.87
C TYR A 533 -13.67 11.58 17.61
N LEU A 534 -13.14 10.53 16.97
CA LEU A 534 -12.47 10.64 15.67
C LEU A 534 -13.43 11.11 14.56
N GLY A 535 -14.72 10.81 14.68
CA GLY A 535 -15.81 11.25 13.80
C GLY A 535 -15.92 12.77 13.68
N ARG A 536 -15.43 13.49 14.69
CA ARG A 536 -15.34 14.96 14.67
C ARG A 536 -14.31 15.49 13.70
N LYS A 537 -13.38 14.68 13.18
CA LYS A 537 -12.41 15.08 12.14
C LYS A 537 -12.44 14.20 10.90
N SER A 538 -13.13 13.06 10.96
CA SER A 538 -13.19 12.04 9.92
C SER A 538 -14.61 11.58 9.66
N ASP A 539 -15.11 11.84 8.45
CA ASP A 539 -16.41 11.31 8.02
C ASP A 539 -16.41 9.76 8.04
N MET A 540 -15.27 9.13 7.73
CA MET A 540 -15.11 7.68 7.79
C MET A 540 -15.30 7.16 9.22
N ALA A 541 -14.63 7.76 10.21
CA ALA A 541 -14.80 7.37 11.60
C ALA A 541 -16.26 7.47 12.07
N PHE A 542 -16.96 8.54 11.64
CA PHE A 542 -18.38 8.73 11.96
C PHE A 542 -19.26 7.60 11.39
N VAL A 543 -19.12 7.27 10.11
CA VAL A 543 -19.91 6.19 9.48
C VAL A 543 -19.59 4.85 10.12
N VAL A 544 -18.32 4.59 10.43
CA VAL A 544 -17.87 3.34 11.05
C VAL A 544 -18.40 3.20 12.47
N ALA A 545 -18.38 4.26 13.28
CA ALA A 545 -18.99 4.28 14.61
C ALA A 545 -20.48 3.96 14.54
N ARG A 546 -21.20 4.58 13.60
CA ARG A 546 -22.64 4.37 13.41
C ARG A 546 -22.95 2.92 13.03
N ASN A 547 -22.18 2.35 12.09
CA ASN A 547 -22.38 0.97 11.65
C ASN A 547 -22.07 -0.02 12.80
N LEU A 548 -20.97 0.19 13.52
CA LEU A 548 -20.61 -0.65 14.66
C LEU A 548 -21.66 -0.58 15.80
N SER A 549 -22.20 0.60 16.07
CA SER A 549 -23.31 0.80 17.04
C SER A 549 -24.56 0.01 16.63
N LYS A 550 -24.98 0.11 15.37
CA LYS A 550 -26.12 -0.66 14.84
C LYS A 550 -25.89 -2.17 14.97
N SER A 551 -24.68 -2.65 14.67
CA SER A 551 -24.34 -4.07 14.81
C SER A 551 -24.37 -4.53 16.26
N LEU A 552 -23.87 -3.71 17.21
CA LEU A 552 -23.92 -4.02 18.64
C LEU A 552 -25.38 -4.10 19.14
N GLU A 553 -26.21 -3.11 18.81
CA GLU A 553 -27.63 -3.08 19.18
C GLU A 553 -28.38 -4.30 18.61
N SER A 554 -28.14 -4.64 17.35
CA SER A 554 -28.73 -5.82 16.71
C SER A 554 -28.35 -7.12 17.41
N LYS A 555 -27.09 -7.27 17.88
CA LYS A 555 -26.66 -8.47 18.60
C LYS A 555 -27.25 -8.56 20.00
N LEU A 556 -27.28 -7.44 20.73
CA LEU A 556 -27.86 -7.39 22.08
C LEU A 556 -29.37 -7.66 22.08
N THR A 557 -30.09 -7.14 21.09
CA THR A 557 -31.52 -7.46 20.91
C THR A 557 -31.72 -8.94 20.58
N GLY A 558 -30.92 -9.53 19.68
CA GLY A 558 -30.95 -10.97 19.39
C GLY A 558 -30.74 -11.85 20.63
N LEU A 559 -29.76 -11.51 21.48
CA LEU A 559 -29.49 -12.23 22.74
C LEU A 559 -30.65 -12.14 23.75
N SER A 560 -31.38 -11.02 23.76
CA SER A 560 -32.54 -10.85 24.64
C SER A 560 -33.73 -11.74 24.24
N PHE A 561 -33.95 -11.97 22.95
CA PHE A 561 -35.03 -12.85 22.45
C PHE A 561 -34.74 -14.35 22.64
N SER A 562 -33.47 -14.77 22.62
CA SER A 562 -33.09 -16.16 22.91
C SER A 562 -33.31 -16.62 24.36
N SER A 563 -33.56 -15.69 25.29
CA SER A 563 -33.85 -16.01 26.70
C SER A 563 -35.29 -16.50 26.95
N HIS A 564 -36.20 -16.37 25.97
CA HIS A 564 -37.60 -16.79 26.06
C HIS A 564 -37.88 -17.91 25.05
N GLY A 565 -37.50 -19.13 25.42
CA GLY A 565 -37.96 -20.42 24.87
C GLY A 565 -38.46 -20.44 23.43
N ALA A 566 -37.55 -20.57 22.47
CA ALA A 566 -37.83 -21.19 21.18
C ALA A 566 -36.54 -21.83 20.64
N GLN A 567 -36.60 -23.13 20.30
CA GLN A 567 -35.58 -23.76 19.46
C GLN A 567 -35.58 -23.06 18.11
N VAL A 568 -34.56 -22.24 17.86
CA VAL A 568 -34.30 -21.65 16.56
C VAL A 568 -33.04 -22.32 16.01
N SER A 569 -33.18 -22.91 14.84
CA SER A 569 -32.09 -23.45 14.02
C SER A 569 -30.97 -22.43 13.88
N SER A 570 -29.73 -22.91 14.01
CA SER A 570 -28.47 -22.17 13.91
C SER A 570 -28.52 -21.01 12.89
N PRO A 571 -28.26 -19.76 13.29
CA PRO A 571 -28.04 -18.70 12.33
C PRO A 571 -26.70 -18.94 11.64
N GLU A 572 -26.70 -18.86 10.31
CA GLU A 572 -25.49 -18.85 9.49
C GLU A 572 -24.53 -17.78 10.02
N THR A 573 -23.32 -18.21 10.37
CA THR A 573 -22.24 -17.36 10.84
C THR A 573 -21.87 -16.40 9.71
N LEU A 574 -22.32 -15.14 9.79
CA LEU A 574 -21.87 -14.04 8.95
C LEU A 574 -20.38 -13.79 9.27
N HIS A 575 -19.50 -14.48 8.55
CA HIS A 575 -18.08 -14.17 8.50
C HIS A 575 -17.91 -12.85 7.75
N ILE A 576 -17.86 -11.73 8.48
CA ILE A 576 -17.52 -10.43 7.90
C ILE A 576 -15.99 -10.33 7.91
N SER A 577 -15.32 -10.71 6.81
CA SER A 577 -13.91 -10.38 6.62
C SER A 577 -13.78 -8.86 6.43
N LEU A 578 -13.50 -8.13 7.50
CA LEU A 578 -13.45 -6.67 7.52
C LEU A 578 -12.24 -6.05 6.80
N PHE A 579 -11.44 -6.90 6.17
CA PHE A 579 -10.35 -6.53 5.29
C PHE A 579 -10.48 -7.47 4.09
N PRO A 580 -10.82 -6.98 2.89
CA PRO A 580 -10.74 -7.83 1.71
C PRO A 580 -9.30 -8.32 1.61
N THR A 581 -9.09 -9.62 1.77
CA THR A 581 -7.82 -10.27 1.47
C THR A 581 -7.56 -10.12 -0.03
N ARG A 582 -6.96 -9.00 -0.45
CA ARG A 582 -6.20 -8.94 -1.70
C ARG A 582 -4.94 -9.78 -1.49
N GLY A 583 -5.12 -11.07 -1.71
CA GLY A 583 -4.11 -12.10 -1.47
C GLY A 583 -4.68 -13.17 -0.57
N LEU A 584 -5.75 -13.83 -1.04
CA LEU A 584 -5.91 -15.28 -1.13
C LEU A 584 -7.39 -15.60 -1.36
N TYR A 585 -7.82 -15.60 -2.61
CA TYR A 585 -9.00 -16.37 -2.99
C TYR A 585 -8.53 -17.83 -3.17
N ILE A 586 -8.34 -18.56 -2.07
CA ILE A 586 -8.71 -19.97 -2.12
C ILE A 586 -10.22 -20.01 -1.90
N PHE A 587 -10.91 -20.09 -3.05
CA PHE A 587 -12.24 -20.64 -3.26
C PHE A 587 -13.02 -21.02 -1.98
N THR A 588 -13.72 -20.06 -1.37
CA THR A 588 -15.06 -20.37 -0.86
C THR A 588 -16.02 -20.19 -2.03
N LYS A 589 -16.46 -21.34 -2.55
CA LYS A 589 -17.56 -21.56 -3.50
C LYS A 589 -18.63 -20.46 -3.38
N HIS A 590 -18.50 -19.37 -4.14
CA HIS A 590 -19.59 -18.44 -4.40
C HIS A 590 -19.99 -18.68 -5.84
N GLU A 591 -20.98 -19.55 -6.02
CA GLU A 591 -21.80 -19.52 -7.22
C GLU A 591 -22.47 -18.14 -7.26
N PHE A 592 -21.87 -17.18 -7.98
CA PHE A 592 -22.55 -15.94 -8.32
C PHE A 592 -23.69 -16.29 -9.28
N THR A 593 -24.87 -16.51 -8.72
CA THR A 593 -26.11 -16.45 -9.48
C THR A 593 -26.47 -14.98 -9.61
N ILE A 594 -26.17 -14.39 -10.77
CA ILE A 594 -26.65 -13.05 -11.11
C ILE A 594 -28.16 -13.17 -11.33
N GLU A 595 -28.96 -12.78 -10.34
CA GLU A 595 -30.39 -12.53 -10.54
C GLU A 595 -30.54 -11.16 -11.21
N PHE A 596 -30.89 -11.20 -12.50
CA PHE A 596 -31.22 -10.00 -13.26
C PHE A 596 -32.48 -9.35 -12.69
N ALA A 597 -32.38 -8.06 -12.37
CA ALA A 597 -33.53 -7.22 -12.11
C ALA A 597 -34.49 -7.27 -13.32
N ARG A 598 -35.78 -7.52 -13.03
CA ARG A 598 -36.84 -7.71 -14.03
C ARG A 598 -36.90 -6.57 -15.05
N VAL A 599 -36.70 -6.93 -16.32
CA VAL A 599 -37.06 -6.20 -17.54
C VAL A 599 -37.99 -7.14 -18.32
N PRO A 600 -39.05 -6.66 -19.00
CA PRO A 600 -40.31 -7.38 -19.14
C PRO A 600 -40.23 -8.68 -19.95
N GLU A 601 -41.09 -9.63 -19.57
CA GLU A 601 -41.27 -10.95 -20.19
C GLU A 601 -41.39 -10.88 -21.71
N THR A 602 -40.43 -11.48 -22.43
CA THR A 602 -40.62 -12.21 -23.71
C THR A 602 -39.30 -12.78 -24.25
N ALA A 603 -38.77 -13.80 -23.59
CA ALA A 603 -37.96 -14.93 -24.10
C ALA A 603 -37.35 -15.63 -22.88
N ALA A 604 -37.34 -16.96 -22.86
CA ALA A 604 -36.67 -17.69 -21.77
C ALA A 604 -35.17 -17.38 -21.80
N ASN A 605 -34.65 -16.66 -20.79
CA ASN A 605 -33.22 -16.34 -20.68
C ASN A 605 -32.42 -17.64 -20.45
N ILE A 606 -31.61 -18.03 -21.44
CA ILE A 606 -30.75 -19.21 -21.36
C ILE A 606 -29.45 -18.82 -20.65
N LYS A 607 -29.21 -19.41 -19.47
CA LYS A 607 -27.96 -19.21 -18.73
C LYS A 607 -26.78 -19.74 -19.55
N THR A 608 -25.79 -18.89 -19.76
CA THR A 608 -24.58 -19.19 -20.54
C THR A 608 -23.35 -18.82 -19.72
N ARG A 609 -22.37 -19.72 -19.63
CA ARG A 609 -21.13 -19.54 -18.88
C ARG A 609 -19.97 -19.19 -19.79
N PHE A 610 -19.28 -18.10 -19.48
CA PHE A 610 -18.10 -17.63 -20.21
C PHE A 610 -16.82 -17.86 -19.41
N LEU A 611 -15.74 -18.21 -20.10
CA LEU A 611 -14.37 -18.16 -19.61
C LEU A 611 -13.62 -17.13 -20.46
N VAL A 612 -13.04 -16.11 -19.83
CA VAL A 612 -12.33 -15.03 -20.54
C VAL A 612 -10.87 -15.04 -20.11
N VAL A 613 -9.96 -15.10 -21.08
CA VAL A 613 -8.51 -15.03 -20.92
C VAL A 613 -7.94 -14.05 -21.93
N SER A 614 -6.71 -13.58 -21.69
CA SER A 614 -6.00 -12.68 -22.60
C SER A 614 -4.51 -12.71 -22.25
N ASP A 615 -3.66 -12.22 -23.14
CA ASP A 615 -2.23 -11.92 -22.86
C ASP A 615 -1.48 -13.15 -22.32
N THR A 616 -1.70 -14.32 -22.93
CA THR A 616 -1.05 -15.57 -22.54
C THR A 616 0.40 -15.66 -23.01
N HIS A 617 0.80 -14.84 -23.98
CA HIS A 617 2.19 -14.65 -24.38
C HIS A 617 2.95 -15.95 -24.69
N GLY A 618 2.30 -16.90 -25.37
CA GLY A 618 2.89 -18.17 -25.80
C GLY A 618 2.85 -19.27 -24.74
N ALA A 619 2.05 -19.14 -23.68
CA ALA A 619 1.79 -20.24 -22.76
C ALA A 619 1.19 -21.45 -23.50
N ASP A 620 1.70 -22.65 -23.23
CA ASP A 620 1.31 -23.90 -23.90
C ASP A 620 0.21 -24.68 -23.17
N SER A 621 -0.06 -24.32 -21.93
CA SER A 621 -0.99 -25.02 -21.06
C SER A 621 -1.71 -24.04 -20.12
N PRO A 622 -3.05 -24.15 -20.00
CA PRO A 622 -3.81 -23.34 -19.07
C PRO A 622 -3.54 -23.81 -17.64
N PRO A 623 -3.51 -22.89 -16.66
CA PRO A 623 -3.46 -23.27 -15.26
C PRO A 623 -4.54 -24.31 -14.90
N SER A 624 -4.27 -25.16 -13.89
CA SER A 624 -5.17 -26.25 -13.49
C SER A 624 -6.60 -25.76 -13.18
N PHE A 625 -6.75 -24.55 -12.63
CA PHE A 625 -8.05 -23.95 -12.34
C PHE A 625 -8.82 -23.47 -13.60
N VAL A 626 -8.13 -23.26 -14.73
CA VAL A 626 -8.74 -22.92 -16.02
C VAL A 626 -9.11 -24.19 -16.80
N SER A 627 -8.22 -25.18 -16.84
CA SER A 627 -8.49 -26.47 -17.52
C SER A 627 -9.62 -27.28 -16.86
N GLY A 628 -9.78 -27.18 -15.53
CA GLY A 628 -10.77 -27.93 -14.77
C GLY A 628 -12.19 -27.35 -14.79
N GLN A 629 -12.41 -26.15 -15.33
CA GLN A 629 -13.72 -25.50 -15.35
C GLN A 629 -14.42 -25.64 -16.69
N TYR A 630 -15.65 -26.15 -16.68
CA TYR A 630 -16.51 -26.13 -17.85
C TYR A 630 -16.99 -24.69 -18.13
N ALA A 631 -16.94 -24.26 -19.38
CA ALA A 631 -17.62 -23.06 -19.87
C ALA A 631 -18.36 -23.38 -21.17
N ASP A 632 -19.46 -22.67 -21.46
CA ASP A 632 -20.14 -22.81 -22.76
C ASP A 632 -19.35 -22.12 -23.87
N VAL A 633 -18.65 -21.03 -23.52
CA VAL A 633 -17.82 -20.24 -24.43
C VAL A 633 -16.53 -19.82 -23.73
N ALA A 634 -15.38 -20.11 -24.34
CA ALA A 634 -14.09 -19.55 -23.95
C ALA A 634 -13.70 -18.42 -24.91
N ILE A 635 -13.15 -17.32 -24.40
CA ILE A 635 -12.75 -16.13 -25.16
C ILE A 635 -11.29 -15.81 -24.84
N HIS A 636 -10.46 -15.62 -25.87
CA HIS A 636 -9.09 -15.08 -25.74
C HIS A 636 -8.98 -13.70 -26.40
N CYS A 637 -8.71 -12.66 -25.61
CA CYS A 637 -8.71 -11.26 -26.06
C CYS A 637 -7.38 -10.76 -26.66
N GLY A 638 -6.63 -11.61 -27.37
CA GLY A 638 -5.37 -11.22 -28.02
C GLY A 638 -4.11 -11.39 -27.17
N ASP A 639 -2.97 -11.08 -27.79
CA ASP A 639 -1.61 -11.36 -27.30
C ASP A 639 -1.41 -12.85 -27.01
N LEU A 640 -1.65 -13.64 -28.05
CA LEU A 640 -1.43 -15.09 -28.04
C LEU A 640 0.06 -15.43 -27.91
N THR A 641 0.92 -14.55 -28.40
CA THR A 641 2.37 -14.74 -28.51
C THR A 641 3.14 -13.61 -27.82
N THR A 642 4.43 -13.80 -27.56
CA THR A 642 5.32 -12.70 -27.14
C THR A 642 5.98 -12.06 -28.35
N GLU A 643 6.43 -12.86 -29.31
CA GLU A 643 7.26 -12.40 -30.43
C GLU A 643 6.66 -12.77 -31.78
N SER A 644 5.40 -13.22 -31.84
CA SER A 644 4.71 -13.66 -33.06
C SER A 644 5.36 -14.85 -33.77
N LYS A 645 6.09 -15.70 -33.04
CA LYS A 645 6.76 -16.87 -33.62
C LYS A 645 5.76 -17.99 -33.89
N ILE A 646 6.02 -18.78 -34.93
CA ILE A 646 5.11 -19.86 -35.35
C ILE A 646 4.93 -20.94 -34.28
N ASP A 647 5.96 -21.19 -33.47
CA ASP A 647 5.90 -22.17 -32.38
C ASP A 647 5.12 -21.64 -31.16
N GLU A 648 5.10 -20.32 -30.93
CA GLU A 648 4.26 -19.72 -29.89
C GLU A 648 2.78 -19.88 -30.25
N TYR A 649 2.40 -19.70 -31.52
CA TYR A 649 1.02 -19.95 -31.95
C TYR A 649 0.58 -21.41 -31.75
N LYS A 650 1.48 -22.38 -31.97
CA LYS A 650 1.20 -23.80 -31.68
C LYS A 650 1.02 -24.03 -30.17
N ALA A 651 1.81 -23.34 -29.34
CA ALA A 651 1.63 -23.36 -27.89
C ALA A 651 0.26 -22.77 -27.49
N SER A 652 -0.13 -21.60 -28.01
CA SER A 652 -1.44 -20.99 -27.72
C SER A 652 -2.60 -21.87 -28.17
N ILE A 653 -2.46 -22.59 -29.29
CA ILE A 653 -3.46 -23.58 -29.74
C ILE A 653 -3.56 -24.73 -28.74
N SER A 654 -2.42 -25.24 -28.26
CA SER A 654 -2.38 -26.32 -27.27
C SER A 654 -3.03 -25.87 -25.96
N PHE A 655 -2.75 -24.63 -25.54
CA PHE A 655 -3.38 -23.99 -24.38
C PHE A 655 -4.90 -23.98 -24.52
N LEU A 656 -5.39 -23.49 -25.66
CA LEU A 656 -6.83 -23.34 -25.90
C LEU A 656 -7.51 -24.70 -26.04
N GLN A 657 -6.87 -25.69 -26.66
CA GLN A 657 -7.40 -27.06 -26.77
C GLN A 657 -7.60 -27.72 -25.40
N ALA A 658 -6.74 -27.41 -24.42
CA ALA A 658 -6.86 -27.91 -23.06
C ALA A 658 -7.98 -27.25 -22.24
N VAL A 659 -8.62 -26.19 -22.75
CA VAL A 659 -9.77 -25.54 -22.10
C VAL A 659 -11.05 -26.35 -22.34
N ASN A 660 -11.77 -26.66 -21.26
CA ASN A 660 -13.03 -27.38 -21.29
C ASN A 660 -14.22 -26.48 -21.71
N ALA A 661 -14.24 -26.10 -22.98
CA ALA A 661 -15.34 -25.34 -23.58
C ALA A 661 -15.65 -25.82 -25.00
N PRO A 662 -16.94 -25.97 -25.39
CA PRO A 662 -17.30 -26.41 -26.73
C PRO A 662 -17.07 -25.35 -27.80
N LEU A 663 -17.18 -24.06 -27.46
CA LEU A 663 -16.85 -22.94 -28.34
C LEU A 663 -15.67 -22.16 -27.77
N LYS A 664 -14.64 -21.92 -28.59
CA LYS A 664 -13.45 -21.15 -28.22
C LYS A 664 -13.26 -20.04 -29.25
N LEU A 665 -13.33 -18.79 -28.82
CA LEU A 665 -13.24 -17.60 -29.65
C LEU A 665 -11.92 -16.88 -29.37
N VAL A 666 -11.21 -16.46 -30.41
CA VAL A 666 -9.89 -15.85 -30.29
C VAL A 666 -9.80 -14.64 -31.21
N ILE A 667 -9.26 -13.54 -30.71
CA ILE A 667 -8.78 -12.42 -31.52
C ILE A 667 -7.27 -12.30 -31.40
N ALA A 668 -6.63 -11.60 -32.34
CA ALA A 668 -5.22 -11.21 -32.24
C ALA A 668 -5.02 -10.01 -31.30
N GLY A 669 -3.80 -9.85 -30.77
CA GLY A 669 -3.34 -8.64 -30.10
C GLY A 669 -2.15 -8.00 -30.79
N ASN A 670 -1.53 -7.00 -30.17
CA ASN A 670 -0.42 -6.28 -30.81
C ASN A 670 0.86 -7.11 -30.94
N HIS A 671 1.07 -8.09 -30.06
CA HIS A 671 2.19 -9.02 -30.16
C HIS A 671 2.03 -10.01 -31.33
N ASP A 672 0.82 -10.18 -31.85
CA ASP A 672 0.51 -11.14 -32.91
C ASP A 672 0.72 -10.57 -34.33
N PHE A 673 1.78 -9.78 -34.53
CA PHE A 673 1.98 -8.97 -35.73
C PHE A 673 2.14 -9.76 -37.05
N THR A 674 2.49 -11.05 -37.02
CA THR A 674 2.53 -11.90 -38.23
C THR A 674 1.13 -12.24 -38.76
N MET A 675 0.09 -12.07 -37.94
CA MET A 675 -1.31 -12.15 -38.38
C MET A 675 -1.80 -10.84 -39.04
N ASP A 676 -1.09 -9.74 -38.84
CA ASP A 676 -1.30 -8.47 -39.56
C ASP A 676 -0.38 -8.45 -40.79
N ILE A 677 -0.86 -9.03 -41.91
CA ILE A 677 -0.06 -9.22 -43.14
C ILE A 677 0.61 -7.91 -43.62
N PRO A 678 -0.09 -6.75 -43.68
CA PRO A 678 0.55 -5.47 -44.00
C PRO A 678 1.69 -5.09 -43.05
N THR A 679 1.52 -5.29 -41.74
CA THR A 679 2.56 -4.98 -40.75
C THR A 679 3.74 -5.96 -40.85
N PHE A 680 3.46 -7.25 -41.05
CA PHE A 680 4.50 -8.27 -41.21
C PHE A 680 5.35 -8.04 -42.47
N GLN A 681 4.70 -7.75 -43.62
CA GLN A 681 5.40 -7.41 -44.86
C GLN A 681 6.30 -6.18 -44.68
N ARG A 682 5.82 -5.15 -43.98
CA ARG A 682 6.58 -3.93 -43.70
C ARG A 682 7.80 -4.21 -42.83
N LYS A 683 7.64 -4.94 -41.72
CA LYS A 683 8.75 -5.31 -40.83
C LYS A 683 9.84 -6.13 -41.55
N VAL A 684 9.43 -7.08 -42.41
CA VAL A 684 10.37 -7.88 -43.20
C VAL A 684 11.12 -7.02 -44.22
N ALA A 685 10.45 -6.04 -44.84
CA ALA A 685 11.08 -5.11 -45.78
C ALA A 685 12.06 -4.14 -45.07
N GLU A 686 11.71 -3.63 -43.89
CA GLU A 686 12.53 -2.68 -43.12
C GLU A 686 13.78 -3.30 -42.49
N ALA A 687 13.72 -4.58 -42.10
CA ALA A 687 14.82 -5.25 -41.43
C ALA A 687 15.96 -5.73 -42.36
N GLN A 688 15.88 -5.48 -43.68
CA GLN A 688 16.86 -5.99 -44.62
C GLN A 688 18.29 -5.46 -44.37
N PRO A 689 19.32 -6.31 -44.53
CA PRO A 689 19.25 -7.67 -45.08
C PRO A 689 18.97 -8.75 -44.02
N LEU A 690 17.90 -9.55 -44.23
CA LEU A 690 17.62 -10.79 -43.50
C LEU A 690 17.58 -11.97 -44.47
N ASP A 691 18.00 -13.15 -44.02
CA ASP A 691 17.84 -14.40 -44.76
C ASP A 691 16.34 -14.80 -44.79
N PRO A 692 15.69 -14.84 -45.98
CA PRO A 692 14.28 -15.20 -46.09
C PRO A 692 13.97 -16.60 -45.56
N GLN A 693 14.92 -17.55 -45.62
CA GLN A 693 14.72 -18.90 -45.10
C GLN A 693 14.64 -18.90 -43.56
N MET A 694 15.44 -18.04 -42.90
CA MET A 694 15.41 -17.90 -41.45
C MET A 694 14.12 -17.22 -40.97
N VAL A 695 13.66 -16.18 -41.68
CA VAL A 695 12.38 -15.52 -41.39
C VAL A 695 11.23 -16.53 -41.48
N ARG A 696 11.16 -17.28 -42.59
CA ARG A 696 10.15 -18.34 -42.77
C ARG A 696 10.21 -19.41 -41.68
N LYS A 697 11.42 -19.81 -41.26
CA LYS A 697 11.59 -20.81 -40.20
C LYS A 697 11.06 -20.33 -38.85
N VAL A 698 11.23 -19.05 -38.51
CA VAL A 698 10.87 -18.50 -37.19
C VAL A 698 9.42 -18.03 -37.13
N TYR A 699 8.96 -17.37 -38.19
CA TYR A 699 7.66 -16.68 -38.25
C TYR A 699 6.62 -17.39 -39.13
N GLY A 700 7.04 -18.40 -39.88
CA GLY A 700 6.19 -19.05 -40.89
C GLY A 700 6.13 -18.26 -42.21
N ASP A 701 5.41 -18.84 -43.17
CA ASP A 701 4.97 -18.13 -44.37
C ASP A 701 3.89 -17.09 -44.04
N TYR A 702 3.68 -16.13 -44.94
CA TYR A 702 2.51 -15.23 -44.84
C TYR A 702 1.23 -16.07 -44.74
N GLU A 703 0.34 -15.66 -43.83
CA GLU A 703 -0.92 -16.35 -43.52
C GLU A 703 -0.78 -17.72 -42.82
N GLU A 704 0.44 -18.25 -42.64
CA GLU A 704 0.62 -19.56 -41.99
C GLU A 704 0.08 -19.56 -40.55
N ALA A 705 0.39 -18.52 -39.78
CA ALA A 705 -0.09 -18.35 -38.41
C ALA A 705 -1.64 -18.36 -38.34
N LEU A 706 -2.31 -17.63 -39.24
CA LEU A 706 -3.78 -17.63 -39.34
C LEU A 706 -4.32 -19.00 -39.77
N GLY A 707 -3.63 -19.66 -40.70
CA GLY A 707 -3.93 -21.01 -41.17
C GLY A 707 -3.88 -22.08 -40.08
N LEU A 708 -3.12 -21.87 -39.00
CA LEU A 708 -3.11 -22.78 -37.85
C LEU A 708 -4.45 -22.77 -37.10
N PHE A 709 -5.11 -21.62 -36.98
CA PHE A 709 -6.39 -21.48 -36.27
C PHE A 709 -7.60 -21.89 -37.12
N ASN A 710 -7.52 -21.77 -38.45
CA ASN A 710 -8.61 -22.10 -39.37
C ASN A 710 -8.85 -23.61 -39.58
N LYS A 711 -8.10 -24.48 -38.89
CA LYS A 711 -8.29 -25.93 -38.96
C LYS A 711 -9.47 -26.34 -38.08
N LYS A 712 -10.53 -26.92 -38.68
CA LYS A 712 -11.73 -27.38 -37.95
C LYS A 712 -11.42 -28.32 -36.77
N GLU A 713 -10.32 -29.06 -36.86
CA GLU A 713 -9.86 -30.03 -35.85
C GLU A 713 -9.42 -29.36 -34.53
N THR A 714 -9.09 -28.07 -34.53
CA THR A 714 -8.67 -27.36 -33.31
C THR A 714 -9.83 -27.06 -32.37
N GLY A 715 -11.06 -26.96 -32.89
CA GLY A 715 -12.22 -26.48 -32.13
C GLY A 715 -12.09 -25.02 -31.68
N ILE A 716 -11.20 -24.25 -32.32
CA ILE A 716 -10.95 -22.83 -32.05
C ILE A 716 -11.42 -22.01 -33.25
N THR A 717 -12.11 -20.90 -32.99
CA THR A 717 -12.55 -19.95 -34.01
C THR A 717 -11.79 -18.65 -33.83
N PHE A 718 -10.94 -18.33 -34.80
CA PHE A 718 -10.33 -17.00 -34.89
C PHE A 718 -11.34 -16.00 -35.46
N LEU A 719 -11.42 -14.82 -34.86
CA LEU A 719 -12.36 -13.77 -35.24
C LEU A 719 -11.61 -12.59 -35.85
N ASP A 720 -11.89 -12.33 -37.12
CA ASP A 720 -11.56 -11.05 -37.75
C ASP A 720 -12.44 -9.93 -37.17
N GLU A 721 -12.05 -8.68 -37.42
CA GLU A 721 -12.85 -7.55 -36.99
C GLU A 721 -14.26 -7.58 -37.62
N GLY A 722 -15.28 -7.47 -36.77
CA GLY A 722 -16.67 -7.47 -37.22
C GLY A 722 -17.64 -8.14 -36.25
N ILE A 723 -18.89 -8.31 -36.69
CA ILE A 723 -19.95 -8.96 -35.94
C ILE A 723 -20.04 -10.43 -36.37
N HIS A 724 -20.08 -11.32 -35.38
CA HIS A 724 -20.15 -12.77 -35.54
C HIS A 724 -21.32 -13.32 -34.73
N SER A 725 -21.97 -14.38 -35.21
CA SER A 725 -23.09 -15.02 -34.52
C SER A 725 -22.89 -16.52 -34.39
N PHE A 726 -23.13 -17.04 -33.18
CA PHE A 726 -22.92 -18.44 -32.84
C PHE A 726 -24.19 -19.04 -32.23
N ARG A 727 -24.50 -20.28 -32.62
CA ARG A 727 -25.49 -21.09 -31.91
C ARG A 727 -24.76 -21.98 -30.91
N LEU A 728 -25.02 -21.75 -29.63
CA LEU A 728 -24.39 -22.48 -28.54
C LEU A 728 -25.07 -23.83 -28.31
N GLN A 729 -24.35 -24.77 -27.68
CA GLN A 729 -24.88 -26.11 -27.38
C GLN A 729 -26.05 -26.08 -26.40
N ASN A 730 -26.10 -25.08 -25.51
CA ASN A 730 -27.23 -24.84 -24.61
C ASN A 730 -28.48 -24.26 -25.32
N GLY A 731 -28.43 -24.07 -26.64
CA GLY A 731 -29.53 -23.54 -27.46
C GLY A 731 -29.56 -22.02 -27.59
N ALA A 732 -28.69 -21.29 -26.89
CA ALA A 732 -28.60 -19.84 -27.00
C ALA A 732 -28.03 -19.40 -28.36
N ILE A 733 -28.42 -18.21 -28.81
CA ILE A 733 -27.78 -17.50 -29.92
C ILE A 733 -26.94 -16.40 -29.30
N LEU A 734 -25.64 -16.39 -29.60
CA LEU A 734 -24.68 -15.43 -29.09
C LEU A 734 -24.20 -14.55 -30.25
N SER A 735 -24.38 -13.24 -30.15
CA SER A 735 -23.83 -12.26 -31.09
C SER A 735 -22.67 -11.51 -30.47
N VAL A 736 -21.54 -11.46 -31.18
CA VAL A 736 -20.25 -10.96 -30.69
C VAL A 736 -19.70 -9.93 -31.68
N TYR A 737 -19.25 -8.78 -31.19
CA TYR A 737 -18.35 -7.90 -31.95
C TYR A 737 -16.90 -8.22 -31.58
N ALA A 738 -16.00 -8.35 -32.55
CA ALA A 738 -14.57 -8.57 -32.34
C ALA A 738 -13.73 -7.45 -32.96
N SER A 739 -12.63 -7.04 -32.32
CA SER A 739 -11.61 -6.16 -32.93
C SER A 739 -10.24 -6.27 -32.23
N PRO A 740 -9.14 -6.50 -32.98
CA PRO A 740 -7.79 -6.54 -32.41
C PRO A 740 -7.17 -5.14 -32.20
N TYR A 741 -7.81 -4.07 -32.69
CA TYR A 741 -7.13 -2.79 -32.87
C TYR A 741 -6.92 -1.98 -31.58
N THR A 742 -5.68 -1.52 -31.35
CA THR A 742 -5.31 -0.66 -30.21
C THR A 742 -4.72 0.69 -30.62
N PRO A 743 -4.96 1.78 -29.84
CA PRO A 743 -4.43 3.09 -30.15
C PRO A 743 -2.95 3.20 -29.75
N SER A 744 -2.04 3.31 -30.72
CA SER A 744 -0.60 3.41 -30.44
C SER A 744 0.15 4.08 -31.60
N LEU A 745 1.32 4.65 -31.29
CA LEU A 745 2.29 5.16 -32.28
C LEU A 745 3.43 4.17 -32.55
N GLY A 746 3.33 2.95 -32.01
CA GLY A 746 4.32 1.90 -32.19
C GLY A 746 4.27 1.24 -33.57
N ASP A 747 5.13 0.25 -33.74
CA ASP A 747 5.26 -0.55 -34.96
C ASP A 747 4.72 -1.98 -34.76
N TRP A 748 3.88 -2.22 -33.76
CA TRP A 748 3.32 -3.55 -33.48
C TRP A 748 2.10 -3.85 -34.35
N GLY A 749 1.60 -5.09 -34.29
CA GLY A 749 0.43 -5.51 -35.07
C GLY A 749 -0.84 -4.78 -34.63
N PHE A 750 -1.78 -4.58 -35.55
CA PHE A 750 -3.13 -4.09 -35.25
C PHE A 750 -3.15 -2.75 -34.48
N GLN A 751 -2.20 -1.85 -34.74
CA GLN A 751 -2.18 -0.50 -34.14
C GLN A 751 -2.75 0.56 -35.09
N HIS A 752 -3.52 1.49 -34.54
CA HIS A 752 -4.01 2.67 -35.25
C HIS A 752 -3.60 3.96 -34.54
N HIS A 753 -3.51 5.05 -35.31
CA HIS A 753 -3.09 6.34 -34.79
C HIS A 753 -4.11 6.87 -33.76
N PRO A 754 -3.72 7.21 -32.52
CA PRO A 754 -4.65 7.64 -31.46
C PRO A 754 -5.55 8.81 -31.85
N ASP A 755 -5.00 9.81 -32.55
CA ASP A 755 -5.75 11.01 -32.97
C ASP A 755 -6.71 10.77 -34.16
N ARG A 756 -6.40 9.82 -35.05
CA ARG A 756 -7.30 9.49 -36.17
C ARG A 756 -8.43 8.58 -35.72
N GLY A 757 -8.17 7.80 -34.66
CA GLY A 757 -9.12 6.82 -34.14
C GLY A 757 -9.31 5.63 -35.07
N HIS A 758 -10.26 4.78 -34.68
CA HIS A 758 -10.69 3.61 -35.44
C HIS A 758 -12.22 3.53 -35.37
N ASP A 759 -12.84 3.15 -36.48
CA ASP A 759 -14.30 3.07 -36.60
C ASP A 759 -14.82 1.71 -36.10
N PHE A 760 -15.06 1.61 -34.80
CA PHE A 760 -15.63 0.41 -34.18
C PHE A 760 -17.14 0.32 -34.45
N ARG A 761 -17.53 -0.55 -35.39
CA ARG A 761 -18.94 -0.72 -35.81
C ARG A 761 -19.70 -1.67 -34.90
N ILE A 762 -19.85 -1.28 -33.64
CA ILE A 762 -20.55 -2.05 -32.61
C ILE A 762 -22.05 -1.72 -32.67
N ASP A 763 -22.85 -2.67 -33.11
CA ASP A 763 -24.31 -2.55 -33.12
C ASP A 763 -24.99 -3.91 -32.91
N ASN A 764 -26.06 -3.92 -32.12
CA ASN A 764 -26.88 -5.11 -31.84
C ASN A 764 -26.09 -6.40 -31.52
N VAL A 765 -25.20 -6.35 -30.52
CA VAL A 765 -24.42 -7.51 -30.04
C VAL A 765 -24.58 -7.72 -28.54
N ASP A 766 -24.44 -8.98 -28.11
CA ASP A 766 -24.49 -9.35 -26.70
C ASP A 766 -23.14 -9.12 -26.01
N VAL A 767 -22.05 -9.44 -26.73
CA VAL A 767 -20.67 -9.38 -26.20
C VAL A 767 -19.78 -8.59 -27.15
N VAL A 768 -18.92 -7.74 -26.60
CA VAL A 768 -17.82 -7.09 -27.33
C VAL A 768 -16.51 -7.73 -26.89
N ILE A 769 -15.63 -8.06 -27.83
CA ILE A 769 -14.29 -8.58 -27.60
C ILE A 769 -13.32 -7.63 -28.29
N THR A 770 -12.49 -6.93 -27.53
CA THR A 770 -11.40 -6.12 -28.09
C THR A 770 -10.09 -6.46 -27.44
N HIS A 771 -8.96 -6.21 -28.12
CA HIS A 771 -7.69 -6.43 -27.45
C HIS A 771 -7.45 -5.37 -26.37
N GLY A 772 -7.58 -4.08 -26.70
CA GLY A 772 -7.41 -2.98 -25.75
C GLY A 772 -8.70 -2.54 -25.03
N PRO A 773 -8.57 -1.86 -23.87
CA PRO A 773 -9.71 -1.36 -23.10
C PRO A 773 -10.34 -0.07 -23.68
N PRO A 774 -11.61 0.23 -23.37
CA PRO A 774 -12.19 1.54 -23.64
C PRO A 774 -11.70 2.58 -22.63
N LYS A 775 -11.54 3.83 -23.06
CA LYS A 775 -11.06 4.90 -22.17
C LYS A 775 -11.94 5.05 -20.94
N GLY A 776 -11.34 5.07 -19.76
CA GLY A 776 -12.05 5.24 -18.50
C GLY A 776 -12.31 3.95 -17.73
N ILE A 777 -12.21 2.78 -18.37
CA ILE A 777 -12.61 1.48 -17.82
C ILE A 777 -11.41 0.55 -17.82
N MET A 778 -10.89 0.23 -16.63
CA MET A 778 -9.78 -0.72 -16.43
C MET A 778 -8.56 -0.42 -17.32
N ASP A 779 -8.26 0.87 -17.57
CA ASP A 779 -7.33 1.33 -18.61
C ASP A 779 -6.11 2.10 -18.08
N TYR A 780 -5.81 1.97 -16.79
CA TYR A 780 -4.65 2.61 -16.17
C TYR A 780 -3.40 1.76 -16.34
N THR A 781 -2.32 2.39 -16.78
CA THR A 781 -0.99 1.79 -16.87
C THR A 781 -0.17 2.05 -15.60
N LEU A 782 0.96 1.36 -15.43
CA LEU A 782 1.92 1.60 -14.34
C LEU A 782 2.44 3.04 -14.26
N SER A 783 2.40 3.81 -15.36
CA SER A 783 2.79 5.23 -15.37
C SER A 783 1.70 6.16 -14.83
N GLY A 784 0.51 5.63 -14.49
CA GLY A 784 -0.64 6.40 -14.05
C GLY A 784 -1.42 7.06 -15.20
N GLU A 785 -1.00 6.85 -16.44
CA GLU A 785 -1.70 7.31 -17.64
C GLU A 785 -2.79 6.33 -18.07
N ARG A 786 -3.80 6.87 -18.77
CA ARG A 786 -4.88 6.08 -19.35
C ARG A 786 -4.55 5.70 -20.79
N ALA A 787 -4.46 4.40 -21.05
CA ALA A 787 -4.18 3.85 -22.38
C ALA A 787 -5.45 3.49 -23.17
N GLY A 788 -6.63 3.56 -22.55
CA GLY A 788 -7.88 3.12 -23.17
C GLY A 788 -8.32 3.99 -24.34
N CYS A 789 -9.00 3.38 -25.31
CA CYS A 789 -9.42 4.06 -26.53
C CYS A 789 -10.69 4.91 -26.32
N PRO A 790 -10.64 6.25 -26.57
CA PRO A 790 -11.84 7.09 -26.47
C PRO A 790 -12.89 6.77 -27.53
N HIS A 791 -12.48 6.34 -28.73
CA HIS A 791 -13.40 5.98 -29.82
C HIS A 791 -14.15 4.70 -29.51
N LEU A 792 -13.48 3.71 -28.93
CA LEU A 792 -14.09 2.48 -28.46
C LEU A 792 -15.13 2.73 -27.36
N PHE A 793 -14.80 3.57 -26.37
CA PHE A 793 -15.77 3.97 -25.34
C PHE A 793 -17.02 4.60 -25.95
N LYS A 794 -16.85 5.52 -26.93
CA LYS A 794 -17.98 6.15 -27.63
C LYS A 794 -18.80 5.14 -28.43
N ALA A 795 -18.17 4.17 -29.09
CA ALA A 795 -18.87 3.15 -29.86
C ALA A 795 -19.74 2.26 -28.97
N ILE A 796 -19.17 1.75 -27.87
CA ILE A 796 -19.90 0.93 -26.89
C ILE A 796 -21.06 1.72 -26.27
N ALA A 797 -20.84 2.99 -25.91
CA ALA A 797 -21.87 3.83 -25.33
C ALA A 797 -23.04 4.13 -26.30
N ARG A 798 -22.77 4.10 -27.61
CA ARG A 798 -23.75 4.36 -28.67
C ARG A 798 -24.51 3.11 -29.13
N ALA A 799 -23.94 1.92 -28.98
CA ALA A 799 -24.55 0.67 -29.42
C ALA A 799 -25.96 0.49 -28.82
N GLN A 800 -26.90 0.02 -29.63
CA GLN A 800 -28.29 -0.24 -29.23
C GLN A 800 -28.78 -1.59 -29.79
N PRO A 801 -29.22 -2.53 -28.94
CA PRO A 801 -29.08 -2.54 -27.49
C PRO A 801 -27.62 -2.45 -27.04
N ARG A 802 -27.41 -2.00 -25.79
CA ARG A 802 -26.06 -1.98 -25.21
C ARG A 802 -25.57 -3.42 -24.99
N PRO A 803 -24.30 -3.71 -25.29
CA PRO A 803 -23.72 -5.02 -24.99
C PRO A 803 -23.82 -5.36 -23.51
N LEU A 804 -24.06 -6.64 -23.22
CA LEU A 804 -24.15 -7.18 -21.86
C LEU A 804 -22.76 -7.37 -21.23
N MET A 805 -21.75 -7.60 -22.07
CA MET A 805 -20.37 -7.83 -21.62
C MET A 805 -19.36 -7.25 -22.62
N HIS A 806 -18.28 -6.65 -22.11
CA HIS A 806 -17.13 -6.25 -22.92
C HIS A 806 -15.87 -6.90 -22.34
N CYS A 807 -15.26 -7.79 -23.11
CA CYS A 807 -14.05 -8.52 -22.78
C CYS A 807 -12.84 -7.87 -23.48
N PHE A 808 -11.75 -7.68 -22.74
CA PHE A 808 -10.49 -7.14 -23.26
C PHE A 808 -9.30 -7.51 -22.39
N GLY A 809 -8.09 -7.21 -22.87
CA GLY A 809 -6.81 -7.40 -22.20
C GLY A 809 -5.87 -6.20 -22.41
N HIS A 810 -4.64 -6.46 -22.85
CA HIS A 810 -3.60 -5.49 -23.24
C HIS A 810 -2.99 -4.65 -22.09
N ILE A 811 -3.82 -4.17 -21.17
CA ILE A 811 -3.38 -3.40 -19.99
C ILE A 811 -3.42 -4.33 -18.77
N HIS A 812 -2.29 -4.96 -18.49
CA HIS A 812 -2.17 -6.02 -17.49
C HIS A 812 -2.51 -5.52 -16.08
N GLU A 813 -2.22 -4.26 -15.80
CA GLU A 813 -2.53 -3.56 -14.54
C GLU A 813 -4.03 -3.40 -14.31
N GLY A 814 -4.82 -3.43 -15.39
CA GLY A 814 -6.27 -3.37 -15.40
C GLY A 814 -6.95 -4.73 -15.27
N TRP A 815 -6.23 -5.80 -14.95
CA TRP A 815 -6.83 -7.14 -14.84
C TRP A 815 -7.97 -7.18 -13.81
N GLY A 816 -9.13 -7.67 -14.22
CA GLY A 816 -10.31 -7.83 -13.37
C GLY A 816 -11.61 -7.68 -14.16
N ALA A 817 -12.72 -7.53 -13.43
CA ALA A 817 -14.03 -7.27 -14.00
C ALA A 817 -14.69 -6.09 -13.27
N LYS A 818 -15.54 -5.35 -13.98
CA LYS A 818 -16.28 -4.21 -13.45
C LYS A 818 -17.71 -4.23 -13.95
N LEU A 819 -18.68 -4.17 -13.03
CA LEU A 819 -20.07 -3.90 -13.36
C LEU A 819 -20.23 -2.38 -13.57
N VAL A 820 -20.78 -1.97 -14.72
CA VAL A 820 -20.84 -0.57 -15.17
C VAL A 820 -22.27 -0.05 -15.18
#